data_AF-A0A6L8GJ11-F1
#
_entry.id   AF-A0A6L8GJ11-F1
#
_cell.length_a   1.000
_cell.length_b   1.000
_cell.length_c   1.000
_cell.angle_alpha   90.00
_cell.angle_beta   90.00
_cell.angle_gamma   90.00
#
_symmetry.space_group_name_H-M   'P 1'
#
loop_
_entity.id
_entity.type
_entity.pdbx_description
1 polymer ?
#
loop_
_entity_poly.entity_id
_entity_poly.type
_entity_poly.pdbx_seq_one_letter_code
_entity_poly.pdbx_strand_id
1 'polypeptide(L)'
;MLRDTASSGGGAMDPRITNLESTTFFGRRLTRRQVADIQETVALLPNDSRSELAKTICEHLNWHTPKGDYRVSACLRMLERLEGFGILTLPEKRDNGSGALPPIRHTAASDPQPEIACDLSALEPLSLRAADGHAERAEWNELVDRHHYLGCPRPFGPHLRWFVLDRDGRRLGCLLFEAASRTLPARDEWIGWSERDRERRLHLALGNSRFIVFPWVAVPNLASRVLGMAAARLPGEWERRHGCRPVLCETFVDPTRFDGACYRAANWERIGMTAGRKSGRRAKPAKEILVLPLDRGFRDVLRGRESPARSPRPPRPDLDDPLVAAWLRIIDAATALAEAHDRRWMKRRRVLNSLIVMLFVFRLVLSRREKGYATVTAELWEQCRKLGIALPQREPVVASSICKARQRVHEELFLDLHREILRHGGDGARWKGRRVFAVDGTKMNLPRGLVDAGYPLPKDGAHYPQGLVSCLYRLDTKVPVDFSLSARACERTAALGHLHALEAGDVVVFDRGYFSFELLHAVIRTGAHPVFRLQANGVAAFRDFMAGDGTEAVVAASPGPDTRRELARRRPGERFDPVDVRLVRCRTGGDGFNLATTLLDADDVSADDLGALYQGRWSIEELYKVSKQTVAVDEFHGRTERGVRQELYAHFNLIAMTRLLSGHGDGLLADMREDGEERQTVNFRNAIAVVGANLEETLLAQVDAVARAVTRMAERILKVRSRLRPGRTYPRKSMKPVSKWNRRRATTT
;
A
#
# COMPACT_ATOMS: atom_id res chain seq x y z
N MET A 1 11.30 15.41 36.53
CA MET A 1 11.90 15.86 37.81
C MET A 1 10.79 16.44 38.66
N LEU A 2 10.38 15.67 39.66
CA LEU A 2 9.56 15.96 40.85
C LEU A 2 8.99 14.61 41.31
N ARG A 3 9.90 13.75 41.76
CA ARG A 3 9.65 12.62 42.65
C ARG A 3 10.70 12.77 43.75
N ASP A 4 10.21 13.05 44.94
CA ASP A 4 10.79 12.71 46.25
C ASP A 4 10.50 13.81 47.26
N THR A 5 9.32 13.73 47.88
CA THR A 5 9.13 14.10 49.28
C THR A 5 8.07 13.16 49.85
N ALA A 6 8.52 12.07 50.47
CA ALA A 6 7.74 11.39 51.50
C ALA A 6 7.99 12.14 52.82
N SER A 7 6.93 12.73 53.38
CA SER A 7 6.89 13.08 54.80
C SER A 7 5.49 12.76 55.36
N SER A 8 5.53 11.86 56.34
CA SER A 8 4.58 11.57 57.41
C SER A 8 3.46 12.60 57.68
N GLY A 9 2.22 12.14 57.54
CA GLY A 9 1.00 12.77 58.05
C GLY A 9 -0.15 11.75 58.10
N GLY A 10 -0.13 10.84 59.08
CA GLY A 10 -1.20 9.88 59.30
C GLY A 10 -2.42 10.54 59.94
N GLY A 11 -3.21 11.27 59.15
CA GLY A 11 -4.56 11.65 59.55
C GLY A 11 -5.47 10.42 59.58
N ALA A 12 -6.24 10.24 60.65
CA ALA A 12 -7.24 9.16 60.71
C ALA A 12 -8.21 9.30 59.54
N MET A 13 -8.25 8.29 58.66
CA MET A 13 -9.10 8.28 57.47
C MET A 13 -10.57 8.33 57.89
N ASP A 14 -11.37 9.20 57.26
CA ASP A 14 -12.78 9.44 57.59
C ASP A 14 -13.54 8.10 57.74
N PRO A 15 -14.19 7.84 58.90
CA PRO A 15 -14.90 6.58 59.14
C PRO A 15 -16.03 6.32 58.13
N ARG A 16 -16.59 7.36 57.52
CA ARG A 16 -17.58 7.25 56.43
C ARG A 16 -16.95 6.65 55.18
N ILE A 17 -15.69 7.00 54.89
CA ILE A 17 -14.92 6.42 53.78
C ILE A 17 -14.59 4.97 54.09
N THR A 18 -14.27 4.57 55.34
CA THR A 18 -14.03 3.16 55.70
C THR A 18 -15.30 2.30 55.69
N ASN A 19 -16.46 2.90 55.90
CA ASN A 19 -17.74 2.19 55.96
C ASN A 19 -18.49 2.12 54.62
N LEU A 20 -17.95 2.72 53.54
CA LEU A 20 -18.54 2.55 52.20
C LEU A 20 -18.61 1.07 51.82
N GLU A 21 -19.81 0.60 51.47
CA GLU A 21 -20.10 -0.75 50.97
C GLU A 21 -19.40 -1.03 49.63
N SER A 22 -19.25 0.01 48.79
CA SER A 22 -18.56 -0.07 47.51
C SER A 22 -17.83 1.23 47.19
N THR A 23 -16.58 1.10 46.74
CA THR A 23 -15.78 2.21 46.20
C THR A 23 -15.69 2.16 44.67
N THR A 24 -16.64 1.46 44.02
CA THR A 24 -16.70 1.37 42.56
C THR A 24 -17.70 2.38 42.01
N PHE A 25 -17.20 3.32 41.20
CA PHE A 25 -18.00 4.36 40.55
C PHE A 25 -17.84 4.28 39.04
N PHE A 26 -18.94 4.09 38.31
CA PHE A 26 -18.98 4.07 36.84
C PHE A 26 -17.92 3.15 36.20
N GLY A 27 -17.76 1.96 36.78
CA GLY A 27 -16.81 0.93 36.31
C GLY A 27 -15.38 1.08 36.84
N ARG A 28 -15.04 2.18 37.53
CA ARG A 28 -13.72 2.41 38.14
C ARG A 28 -13.76 2.10 39.64
N ARG A 29 -12.90 1.20 40.11
CA ARG A 29 -12.70 0.95 41.54
C ARG A 29 -11.65 1.93 42.06
N LEU A 30 -12.01 2.73 43.05
CA LEU A 30 -11.09 3.61 43.76
C LEU A 30 -10.64 2.96 45.06
N THR A 31 -9.39 3.19 45.45
CA THR A 31 -8.94 2.83 46.80
C THR A 31 -9.58 3.80 47.80
N ARG A 32 -9.76 3.36 49.05
CA ARG A 32 -10.28 4.25 50.11
C ARG A 32 -9.38 5.49 50.29
N ARG A 33 -8.06 5.32 50.12
CA ARG A 33 -7.10 6.42 50.04
C ARG A 33 -7.40 7.39 48.89
N GLN A 34 -7.64 6.90 47.68
CA GLN A 34 -8.03 7.77 46.55
C GLN A 34 -9.35 8.51 46.81
N VAL A 35 -10.29 7.91 47.54
CA VAL A 35 -11.52 8.62 47.94
C VAL A 35 -11.21 9.72 48.97
N ALA A 36 -10.28 9.49 49.90
CA ALA A 36 -9.79 10.51 50.83
C ALA A 36 -9.03 11.63 50.10
N ASP A 37 -8.17 11.30 49.13
CA ASP A 37 -7.45 12.27 48.31
C ASP A 37 -8.45 13.16 47.51
N ILE A 38 -9.57 12.59 47.03
CA ILE A 38 -10.65 13.35 46.38
C ILE A 38 -11.36 14.28 47.37
N GLN A 39 -11.65 13.79 48.58
CA GLN A 39 -12.25 14.60 49.65
C GLN A 39 -11.35 15.81 49.98
N GLU A 40 -10.05 15.58 50.12
CA GLU A 40 -9.05 16.63 50.35
C GLU A 40 -8.96 17.60 49.17
N THR A 41 -8.93 17.09 47.93
CA THR A 41 -8.89 17.92 46.71
C THR A 41 -10.10 18.86 46.62
N VAL A 42 -11.31 18.37 46.94
CA VAL A 42 -12.52 19.20 46.94
C VAL A 42 -12.49 20.24 48.07
N ALA A 43 -11.95 19.89 49.24
CA ALA A 43 -11.80 20.81 50.36
C ALA A 43 -10.76 21.92 50.08
N LEU A 44 -9.70 21.62 49.33
CA LEU A 44 -8.64 22.57 48.96
C LEU A 44 -9.07 23.56 47.85
N LEU A 45 -10.11 23.23 47.07
CA LEU A 45 -10.56 24.00 45.92
C LEU A 45 -12.04 24.43 46.04
N PRO A 46 -12.46 25.13 47.10
CA PRO A 46 -13.87 25.45 47.36
C PRO A 46 -14.47 26.45 46.36
N ASN A 47 -13.63 27.24 45.68
CA ASN A 47 -14.06 28.29 44.75
C ASN A 47 -14.12 27.84 43.28
N ASP A 48 -13.62 26.63 42.98
CA ASP A 48 -13.61 26.10 41.63
C ASP A 48 -15.00 25.66 41.19
N SER A 49 -15.30 25.82 39.90
CA SER A 49 -16.55 25.27 39.36
C SER A 49 -16.52 23.75 39.47
N ARG A 50 -17.69 23.12 39.66
CA ARG A 50 -17.80 21.64 39.66
C ARG A 50 -17.14 21.00 38.44
N SER A 51 -17.14 21.68 37.28
CA SER A 51 -16.49 21.19 36.05
C SER A 51 -14.97 21.22 36.11
N GLU A 52 -14.37 22.24 36.71
CA GLU A 52 -12.92 22.33 36.92
C GLU A 52 -12.47 21.32 37.97
N LEU A 53 -13.19 21.21 39.10
CA LEU A 53 -12.96 20.16 40.09
C LEU A 53 -12.93 18.76 39.46
N ALA A 54 -13.90 18.47 38.59
CA ALA A 54 -13.98 17.20 37.90
C ALA A 54 -12.82 16.98 36.90
N LYS A 55 -12.27 18.03 36.28
CA LYS A 55 -11.06 17.92 35.44
C LYS A 55 -9.83 17.63 36.29
N THR A 56 -9.60 18.40 37.36
CA THR A 56 -8.47 18.21 38.28
C THR A 56 -8.46 16.81 38.90
N ILE A 57 -9.63 16.32 39.34
CA ILE A 57 -9.74 14.97 39.87
C ILE A 57 -9.53 13.92 38.77
N CYS A 58 -10.04 14.15 37.56
CA CYS A 58 -9.76 13.26 36.44
C CYS A 58 -8.26 13.23 36.09
N GLU A 59 -7.56 14.35 36.20
CA GLU A 59 -6.11 14.44 36.01
C GLU A 59 -5.35 13.65 37.07
N HIS A 60 -5.61 13.90 38.35
CA HIS A 60 -4.96 13.19 39.47
C HIS A 60 -5.20 11.67 39.42
N LEU A 61 -6.41 11.27 39.03
CA LEU A 61 -6.75 9.86 38.88
C LEU A 61 -6.31 9.28 37.54
N ASN A 62 -5.76 10.06 36.60
CA ASN A 62 -5.51 9.60 35.22
C ASN A 62 -6.79 8.95 34.63
N TRP A 63 -7.95 9.59 34.82
CA TRP A 63 -9.27 9.10 34.46
C TRP A 63 -9.72 9.58 33.08
N HIS A 64 -9.25 8.85 32.07
CA HIS A 64 -9.48 9.20 30.68
C HIS A 64 -10.58 8.36 30.01
N THR A 65 -11.16 8.92 28.96
CA THR A 65 -11.89 8.20 27.93
C THR A 65 -10.90 7.36 27.13
N PRO A 66 -11.34 6.35 26.35
CA PRO A 66 -10.44 5.61 25.48
C PRO A 66 -9.68 6.47 24.46
N LYS A 67 -10.18 7.67 24.16
CA LYS A 67 -9.55 8.67 23.28
C LYS A 67 -8.48 9.52 23.98
N GLY A 68 -8.41 9.49 25.32
CA GLY A 68 -7.48 10.31 26.10
C GLY A 68 -8.09 11.57 26.73
N ASP A 69 -9.34 11.93 26.43
CA ASP A 69 -10.00 13.07 27.08
C ASP A 69 -10.41 12.74 28.53
N TYR A 70 -10.42 13.70 29.45
CA TYR A 70 -10.88 13.47 30.83
C TYR A 70 -12.36 13.05 30.93
N ARG A 71 -12.69 12.09 31.80
CA ARG A 71 -14.07 11.64 32.05
C ARG A 71 -14.86 12.55 32.98
N VAL A 72 -14.88 13.85 32.68
CA VAL A 72 -15.49 14.91 33.50
C VAL A 72 -16.93 14.57 33.93
N SER A 73 -17.80 14.15 33.01
CA SER A 73 -19.20 13.82 33.35
C SER A 73 -19.35 12.59 34.24
N ALA A 74 -18.44 11.62 34.17
CA ALA A 74 -18.46 10.46 35.07
C ALA A 74 -17.94 10.86 36.47
N CYS A 75 -16.92 11.71 36.52
CA CYS A 75 -16.37 12.26 37.75
C CYS A 75 -17.38 13.15 38.48
N LEU A 76 -18.07 14.06 37.77
CA LEU A 76 -19.15 14.88 38.35
C LEU A 76 -20.22 14.04 39.06
N ARG A 77 -20.71 12.98 38.41
CA ARG A 77 -21.70 12.09 39.04
C ARG A 77 -21.14 11.27 40.20
N MET A 78 -19.85 10.96 40.18
CA MET A 78 -19.18 10.32 41.31
C MET A 78 -19.12 11.29 42.49
N LEU A 79 -18.76 12.54 42.25
CA LEU A 79 -18.74 13.60 43.25
C LEU A 79 -20.13 13.82 43.86
N GLU A 80 -21.18 13.88 43.04
CA GLU A 80 -22.57 13.97 43.52
C GLU A 80 -22.95 12.77 44.41
N ARG A 81 -22.45 11.57 44.09
CA ARG A 81 -22.70 10.37 44.91
C ARG A 81 -21.92 10.40 46.23
N LEU A 82 -20.69 10.90 46.23
CA LEU A 82 -19.88 11.08 47.43
C LEU A 82 -20.45 12.18 48.33
N GLU A 83 -20.99 13.26 47.76
CA GLU A 83 -21.77 14.28 48.47
C GLU A 83 -23.03 13.67 49.10
N GLY A 84 -23.77 12.83 48.35
CA GLY A 84 -24.93 12.10 48.87
C GLY A 84 -24.60 11.11 50.00
N PHE A 85 -23.35 10.64 50.08
CA PHE A 85 -22.85 9.84 51.21
C PHE A 85 -22.31 10.69 52.37
N GLY A 86 -22.37 12.02 52.26
CA GLY A 86 -21.86 12.96 53.25
C GLY A 86 -20.34 12.97 53.38
N ILE A 87 -19.61 12.45 52.38
CA ILE A 87 -18.14 12.36 52.41
C ILE A 87 -17.51 13.71 52.04
N LEU A 88 -18.15 14.49 51.17
CA LEU A 88 -17.66 15.79 50.73
C LEU A 88 -18.83 16.76 50.56
N THR A 89 -18.53 18.05 50.41
CA THR A 89 -19.52 19.08 50.09
C THR A 89 -19.09 19.77 48.80
N LEU A 90 -19.95 19.78 47.78
CA LEU A 90 -19.64 20.42 46.51
C LEU A 90 -20.05 21.90 46.51
N PRO A 91 -19.34 22.76 45.75
CA PRO A 91 -19.75 24.15 45.56
C PRO A 91 -21.18 24.26 45.01
N GLU A 92 -21.89 25.35 45.33
CA GLU A 92 -23.25 25.57 44.85
C GLU A 92 -23.33 25.50 43.31
N LYS A 93 -24.40 24.87 42.82
CA LYS A 93 -24.62 24.72 41.39
C LYS A 93 -25.01 26.07 40.81
N ARG A 94 -24.09 26.71 40.09
CA ARG A 94 -24.39 27.92 39.32
C ARG A 94 -25.43 27.61 38.25
N ASP A 95 -26.53 28.35 38.28
CA ASP A 95 -27.66 28.15 37.38
C ASP A 95 -27.36 28.78 36.01
N ASN A 96 -26.57 28.06 35.20
CA ASN A 96 -26.46 28.38 33.78
C ASN A 96 -27.76 27.90 33.15
N GLY A 97 -28.73 28.81 33.02
CA GLY A 97 -30.10 28.56 32.59
C GLY A 97 -30.25 27.42 31.60
N SER A 98 -31.22 26.53 31.83
CA SER A 98 -31.40 25.31 31.05
C SER A 98 -31.31 25.60 29.55
N GLY A 99 -30.22 25.16 28.93
CA GLY A 99 -29.92 25.37 27.52
C GLY A 99 -30.94 24.67 26.62
N ALA A 100 -32.13 25.26 26.48
CA ALA A 100 -33.06 24.90 25.45
C ALA A 100 -32.44 25.31 24.12
N LEU A 101 -31.83 24.35 23.42
CA LEU A 101 -31.38 24.56 22.05
C LEU A 101 -32.54 25.16 21.24
N PRO A 102 -32.29 26.21 20.43
CA PRO A 102 -33.31 26.81 19.60
C PRO A 102 -33.94 25.75 18.67
N PRO A 103 -35.24 25.90 18.31
CA PRO A 103 -35.90 24.98 17.40
C PRO A 103 -35.18 24.94 16.05
N ILE A 104 -35.09 23.75 15.45
CA ILE A 104 -34.46 23.56 14.14
C ILE A 104 -35.32 24.29 13.10
N ARG A 105 -34.73 25.29 12.42
CA ARG A 105 -35.43 25.99 11.35
C ARG A 105 -35.38 25.16 10.07
N HIS A 106 -36.54 25.03 9.45
CA HIS A 106 -36.75 24.32 8.21
C HIS A 106 -36.55 25.30 7.04
N THR A 107 -35.65 24.96 6.12
CA THR A 107 -35.24 25.72 4.93
C THR A 107 -35.59 24.95 3.65
N ALA A 108 -35.48 25.59 2.48
CA ALA A 108 -35.73 24.92 1.20
C ALA A 108 -34.74 23.77 0.91
N ALA A 109 -33.59 23.74 1.58
CA ALA A 109 -32.54 22.74 1.35
C ALA A 109 -32.96 21.30 1.74
N SER A 110 -33.98 21.15 2.59
CA SER A 110 -34.52 19.85 2.97
C SER A 110 -35.92 19.58 2.40
N ASP A 111 -36.36 20.36 1.40
CA ASP A 111 -37.64 20.13 0.73
C ASP A 111 -37.66 18.79 0.00
N PRO A 112 -38.84 18.14 -0.12
CA PRO A 112 -39.00 16.97 -0.97
C PRO A 112 -38.44 17.21 -2.38
N GLN A 113 -37.65 16.25 -2.86
CA GLN A 113 -37.03 16.29 -4.19
C GLN A 113 -37.84 15.44 -5.19
N PRO A 114 -37.57 15.56 -6.51
CA PRO A 114 -38.16 14.66 -7.50
C PRO A 114 -37.94 13.18 -7.16
N GLU A 115 -38.92 12.36 -7.50
CA GLU A 115 -38.90 10.94 -7.17
C GLU A 115 -37.73 10.20 -7.83
N ILE A 116 -37.06 9.36 -7.04
CA ILE A 116 -36.02 8.43 -7.47
C ILE A 116 -36.59 7.02 -7.38
N ALA A 117 -37.16 6.55 -8.49
CA ALA A 117 -37.67 5.19 -8.66
C ALA A 117 -36.84 4.46 -9.72
N CYS A 118 -35.91 3.61 -9.29
CA CYS A 118 -35.01 2.86 -10.17
C CYS A 118 -34.48 1.59 -9.48
N ASP A 119 -33.77 0.76 -10.25
CA ASP A 119 -33.02 -0.37 -9.70
C ASP A 119 -31.81 0.09 -8.89
N LEU A 120 -31.50 -0.63 -7.81
CA LEU A 120 -30.36 -0.34 -6.93
C LEU A 120 -29.03 -0.22 -7.69
N SER A 121 -28.83 -1.02 -8.74
CA SER A 121 -27.63 -1.02 -9.58
C SER A 121 -27.40 0.31 -10.31
N ALA A 122 -28.46 1.09 -10.55
CA ALA A 122 -28.36 2.42 -11.16
C ALA A 122 -27.76 3.47 -10.20
N LEU A 123 -27.84 3.23 -8.89
CA LEU A 123 -27.32 4.14 -7.86
C LEU A 123 -25.91 3.76 -7.38
N GLU A 124 -25.44 2.54 -7.66
CA GLU A 124 -24.12 2.09 -7.24
C GLU A 124 -22.99 2.81 -8.00
N PRO A 125 -21.83 3.10 -7.39
CA PRO A 125 -21.48 2.80 -6.01
C PRO A 125 -22.17 3.74 -5.02
N LEU A 126 -22.81 3.16 -4.00
CA LEU A 126 -23.31 3.91 -2.85
C LEU A 126 -22.13 4.30 -1.94
N SER A 127 -22.26 5.42 -1.24
CA SER A 127 -21.30 5.82 -0.22
C SER A 127 -21.97 6.32 1.06
N LEU A 128 -21.26 6.16 2.19
CA LEU A 128 -21.65 6.71 3.48
C LEU A 128 -20.72 7.88 3.80
N ARG A 129 -21.25 9.05 4.15
CA ARG A 129 -20.42 10.23 4.45
C ARG A 129 -20.74 10.78 5.83
N ALA A 130 -19.71 10.99 6.64
CA ALA A 130 -19.85 11.61 7.96
C ALA A 130 -20.29 13.06 7.85
N ALA A 131 -21.28 13.43 8.67
CA ALA A 131 -21.69 14.83 8.84
C ALA A 131 -20.92 15.41 10.03
N ASP A 132 -19.73 15.95 9.75
CA ASP A 132 -18.78 16.43 10.78
C ASP A 132 -18.69 17.95 10.82
N GLY A 133 -18.87 18.61 9.67
CA GLY A 133 -18.94 20.06 9.57
C GLY A 133 -20.13 20.65 10.34
N HIS A 134 -20.04 21.91 10.75
CA HIS A 134 -21.16 22.61 11.39
C HIS A 134 -22.38 22.68 10.46
N ALA A 135 -22.17 23.08 9.20
CA ALA A 135 -23.21 23.16 8.17
C ALA A 135 -23.83 21.79 7.86
N GLU A 136 -22.99 20.76 7.68
CA GLU A 136 -23.45 19.40 7.40
C GLU A 136 -24.28 18.82 8.55
N ARG A 137 -23.90 19.11 9.80
CA ARG A 137 -24.68 18.70 10.97
C ARG A 137 -26.02 19.43 11.04
N ALA A 138 -26.05 20.73 10.73
CA ALA A 138 -27.29 21.50 10.68
C ALA A 138 -28.25 20.94 9.63
N GLU A 139 -27.75 20.70 8.42
CA GLU A 139 -28.50 20.10 7.33
C GLU A 139 -28.97 18.68 7.64
N TRP A 140 -28.10 17.83 8.20
CA TRP A 140 -28.48 16.48 8.63
C TRP A 140 -29.60 16.53 9.66
N ASN A 141 -29.49 17.43 10.65
CA ASN A 141 -30.50 17.59 11.69
C ASN A 141 -31.83 18.05 11.08
N GLU A 142 -31.80 18.99 10.14
CA GLU A 142 -32.98 19.49 9.43
C GLU A 142 -33.67 18.38 8.62
N LEU A 143 -32.91 17.61 7.82
CA LEU A 143 -33.42 16.48 7.04
C LEU A 143 -34.07 15.40 7.91
N VAL A 144 -33.45 15.07 9.05
CA VAL A 144 -34.00 14.07 9.98
C VAL A 144 -35.18 14.64 10.76
N ASP A 145 -35.15 15.92 11.13
CA ASP A 145 -36.25 16.56 11.84
C ASP A 145 -37.52 16.63 11.00
N ARG A 146 -37.37 16.98 9.72
CA ARG A 146 -38.48 17.09 8.78
C ARG A 146 -39.06 15.74 8.37
N HIS A 147 -38.20 14.78 8.03
CA HIS A 147 -38.66 13.57 7.33
C HIS A 147 -38.77 12.33 8.23
N HIS A 148 -38.05 12.26 9.34
CA HIS A 148 -38.15 11.11 10.25
C HIS A 148 -39.33 11.29 11.21
N TYR A 149 -40.19 10.29 11.33
CA TYR A 149 -41.41 10.32 12.16
C TYR A 149 -41.19 10.57 13.68
N LEU A 150 -39.94 10.65 14.15
CA LEU A 150 -39.56 10.92 15.55
C LEU A 150 -38.80 12.25 15.70
N GLY A 151 -38.67 13.01 14.61
CA GLY A 151 -37.85 14.20 14.53
C GLY A 151 -36.36 13.95 14.81
N CYS A 152 -35.59 15.04 14.86
CA CYS A 152 -34.16 14.98 15.17
C CYS A 152 -33.97 14.70 16.67
N PRO A 153 -33.25 13.62 17.05
CA PRO A 153 -32.94 13.39 18.44
C PRO A 153 -31.89 14.40 18.94
N ARG A 154 -31.82 14.56 20.26
CA ARG A 154 -30.63 15.13 20.92
C ARG A 154 -29.73 13.96 21.32
N PRO A 155 -28.72 13.59 20.51
CA PRO A 155 -27.89 12.45 20.82
C PRO A 155 -27.11 12.70 22.11
N PHE A 156 -26.99 11.67 22.94
CA PHE A 156 -26.29 11.73 24.22
C PHE A 156 -24.98 10.94 24.15
N GLY A 157 -23.87 11.60 24.46
CA GLY A 157 -22.54 10.99 24.43
C GLY A 157 -21.97 10.79 23.02
N PRO A 158 -21.01 9.86 22.83
CA PRO A 158 -20.44 9.51 21.54
C PRO A 158 -21.52 9.11 20.52
N HIS A 159 -21.43 9.67 19.32
CA HIS A 159 -22.37 9.39 18.23
C HIS A 159 -21.72 9.59 16.85
N LEU A 160 -22.37 9.08 15.80
CA LEU A 160 -22.00 9.21 14.40
C LEU A 160 -23.24 9.49 13.56
N ARG A 161 -23.18 10.56 12.75
CA ARG A 161 -24.18 10.88 11.73
C ARG A 161 -23.63 10.56 10.35
N TRP A 162 -24.40 9.84 9.55
CA TRP A 162 -24.08 9.60 8.14
C TRP A 162 -25.18 10.07 7.21
N PHE A 163 -24.76 10.61 6.07
CA PHE A 163 -25.53 10.67 4.85
C PHE A 163 -25.31 9.40 4.02
N VAL A 164 -26.35 8.98 3.32
CA VAL A 164 -26.30 7.95 2.27
C VAL A 164 -26.29 8.68 0.93
N LEU A 165 -25.31 8.40 0.07
CA LEU A 165 -25.15 9.04 -1.23
C LEU A 165 -25.10 8.01 -2.35
N ASP A 166 -25.58 8.37 -3.54
CA ASP A 166 -25.38 7.61 -4.78
C ASP A 166 -24.09 8.01 -5.52
N ARG A 167 -23.87 7.43 -6.71
CA ARG A 167 -22.75 7.74 -7.61
C ARG A 167 -22.64 9.22 -8.02
N ASP A 168 -23.76 9.94 -8.01
CA ASP A 168 -23.85 11.35 -8.42
C ASP A 168 -23.78 12.29 -7.21
N GLY A 169 -23.58 11.74 -6.00
CA GLY A 169 -23.53 12.50 -4.76
C GLY A 169 -24.90 12.95 -4.23
N ARG A 170 -26.01 12.46 -4.80
CA ARG A 170 -27.37 12.77 -4.33
C ARG A 170 -27.63 12.09 -2.99
N ARG A 171 -28.26 12.81 -2.06
CA ARG A 171 -28.60 12.27 -0.74
C ARG A 171 -29.84 11.39 -0.83
N LEU A 172 -29.69 10.13 -0.43
CA LEU A 172 -30.76 9.13 -0.43
C LEU A 172 -31.36 8.89 0.96
N GLY A 173 -30.61 9.24 2.02
CA GLY A 173 -31.04 8.98 3.40
C GLY A 173 -30.02 9.36 4.46
N CYS A 174 -30.37 9.11 5.72
CA CYS A 174 -29.57 9.44 6.90
C CYS A 174 -29.54 8.30 7.92
N LEU A 175 -28.40 8.14 8.60
CA LEU A 175 -28.19 7.21 9.71
C LEU A 175 -27.62 7.93 10.94
N LEU A 176 -28.07 7.54 12.13
CA LEU A 176 -27.49 7.92 13.42
C LEU A 176 -27.17 6.68 14.24
N PHE A 177 -25.91 6.58 14.66
CA PHE A 177 -25.47 5.63 15.68
C PHE A 177 -25.07 6.40 16.93
N GLU A 178 -25.50 5.93 18.10
CA GLU A 178 -25.18 6.53 19.40
C GLU A 178 -24.93 5.46 20.46
N ALA A 179 -24.66 5.88 21.69
CA ALA A 179 -24.48 4.95 22.81
C ALA A 179 -25.72 4.07 23.01
N ALA A 180 -25.51 2.77 23.28
CA ALA A 180 -26.61 1.84 23.54
C ALA A 180 -27.42 2.20 24.80
N SER A 181 -28.65 1.69 24.85
CA SER A 181 -29.56 1.86 25.98
C SER A 181 -28.93 1.29 27.25
N ARG A 182 -28.97 2.08 28.32
CA ARG A 182 -28.34 1.72 29.60
C ARG A 182 -28.87 0.43 30.19
N THR A 183 -30.19 0.26 30.16
CA THR A 183 -30.90 -0.90 30.69
C THR A 183 -31.80 -1.46 29.61
N LEU A 184 -31.62 -2.74 29.27
CA LEU A 184 -32.42 -3.43 28.27
C LEU A 184 -32.47 -4.92 28.62
N PRO A 185 -33.46 -5.37 29.44
CA PRO A 185 -33.48 -6.72 29.99
C PRO A 185 -33.35 -7.83 28.94
N ALA A 186 -34.10 -7.74 27.83
CA ALA A 186 -34.04 -8.74 26.76
C ALA A 186 -32.65 -8.86 26.13
N ARG A 187 -31.93 -7.75 25.94
CA ARG A 187 -30.53 -7.76 25.46
C ARG A 187 -29.62 -8.35 26.52
N ASP A 188 -29.80 -7.95 27.77
CA ASP A 188 -28.93 -8.40 28.86
C ASP A 188 -29.04 -9.92 29.07
N GLU A 189 -30.25 -10.47 28.97
CA GLU A 189 -30.53 -11.91 28.97
C GLU A 189 -29.95 -12.62 27.73
N TRP A 190 -30.16 -12.05 26.53
CA TRP A 190 -29.66 -12.62 25.28
C TRP A 190 -28.11 -12.60 25.16
N ILE A 191 -27.45 -11.59 25.73
CA ILE A 191 -25.99 -11.56 25.87
C ILE A 191 -25.56 -12.53 26.97
N GLY A 192 -26.32 -12.65 28.06
CA GLY A 192 -25.97 -13.43 29.24
C GLY A 192 -24.80 -12.84 30.04
N TRP A 193 -24.67 -11.52 30.07
CA TRP A 193 -23.67 -10.80 30.87
C TRP A 193 -24.23 -10.36 32.23
N SER A 194 -23.38 -10.22 33.24
CA SER A 194 -23.81 -9.70 34.55
C SER A 194 -24.05 -8.19 34.51
N GLU A 195 -24.75 -7.64 35.51
CA GLU A 195 -24.86 -6.18 35.66
C GLU A 195 -23.49 -5.49 35.72
N ARG A 196 -22.53 -6.12 36.41
CA ARG A 196 -21.14 -5.63 36.51
C ARG A 196 -20.43 -5.61 35.15
N ASP A 197 -20.67 -6.62 34.30
CA ASP A 197 -20.12 -6.67 32.95
C ASP A 197 -20.72 -5.58 32.07
N ARG A 198 -22.04 -5.40 32.15
CA ARG A 198 -22.77 -4.33 31.45
C ARG A 198 -22.22 -2.97 31.83
N GLU A 199 -22.09 -2.65 33.12
CA GLU A 199 -21.56 -1.35 33.57
C GLU A 199 -20.16 -1.07 33.02
N ARG A 200 -19.31 -2.09 32.91
CA ARG A 200 -17.95 -1.96 32.41
C ARG A 200 -17.88 -1.89 30.88
N ARG A 201 -18.72 -2.64 30.17
CA ARG A 201 -18.55 -2.93 28.72
C ARG A 201 -19.70 -2.49 27.84
N LEU A 202 -20.74 -1.84 28.37
CA LEU A 202 -21.83 -1.27 27.57
C LEU A 202 -21.34 -0.30 26.49
N HIS A 203 -20.20 0.37 26.71
CA HIS A 203 -19.57 1.25 25.72
C HIS A 203 -19.12 0.54 24.43
N LEU A 204 -19.16 -0.79 24.38
CA LEU A 204 -18.90 -1.61 23.19
C LEU A 204 -20.19 -1.99 22.44
N ALA A 205 -21.36 -1.57 22.91
CA ALA A 205 -22.64 -1.71 22.24
C ALA A 205 -23.17 -0.34 21.80
N LEU A 206 -23.74 -0.27 20.60
CA LEU A 206 -24.27 0.96 20.01
C LEU A 206 -25.76 0.84 19.68
N GLY A 207 -26.49 1.95 19.74
CA GLY A 207 -27.85 2.05 19.23
C GLY A 207 -27.89 2.70 17.85
N ASN A 208 -28.59 2.11 16.88
CA ASN A 208 -29.01 2.80 15.67
C ASN A 208 -30.34 3.52 15.95
N SER A 209 -30.27 4.79 16.32
CA SER A 209 -31.44 5.52 16.81
C SER A 209 -32.22 6.27 15.75
N ARG A 210 -31.59 6.58 14.60
CA ARG A 210 -32.28 7.11 13.42
C ARG A 210 -31.78 6.39 12.18
N PHE A 211 -32.75 5.98 11.36
CA PHE A 211 -32.49 5.51 10.02
C PHE A 211 -33.66 5.97 9.15
N ILE A 212 -33.36 6.69 8.09
CA ILE A 212 -34.35 7.14 7.12
C ILE A 212 -33.78 7.00 5.71
N VAL A 213 -34.60 6.43 4.83
CA VAL A 213 -34.52 6.63 3.39
C VAL A 213 -35.56 7.70 3.06
N PHE A 214 -35.20 8.72 2.28
CA PHE A 214 -36.09 9.87 2.11
C PHE A 214 -37.40 9.51 1.39
N PRO A 215 -38.51 10.23 1.66
CA PRO A 215 -39.83 9.89 1.12
C PRO A 215 -39.91 9.81 -0.41
N TRP A 216 -39.07 10.56 -1.12
CA TRP A 216 -38.97 10.57 -2.58
C TRP A 216 -38.05 9.48 -3.15
N VAL A 217 -37.50 8.59 -2.32
CA VAL A 217 -36.57 7.53 -2.75
C VAL A 217 -37.27 6.18 -2.68
N ALA A 218 -37.78 5.72 -3.82
CA ALA A 218 -38.54 4.48 -3.97
C ALA A 218 -37.67 3.40 -4.66
N VAL A 219 -36.63 2.93 -3.96
CA VAL A 219 -35.63 1.98 -4.50
C VAL A 219 -35.66 0.66 -3.72
N PRO A 220 -36.05 -0.46 -4.35
CA PRO A 220 -36.05 -1.76 -3.70
C PRO A 220 -34.66 -2.14 -3.16
N ASN A 221 -34.62 -2.75 -1.98
CA ASN A 221 -33.40 -3.26 -1.32
C ASN A 221 -32.35 -2.21 -0.92
N LEU A 222 -32.58 -0.91 -1.15
CA LEU A 222 -31.64 0.14 -0.76
C LEU A 222 -31.39 0.15 0.75
N ALA A 223 -32.46 0.06 1.54
CA ALA A 223 -32.35 0.18 3.00
C ALA A 223 -31.49 -0.93 3.64
N SER A 224 -31.68 -2.19 3.22
CA SER A 224 -30.89 -3.32 3.72
C SER A 224 -29.44 -3.28 3.22
N ARG A 225 -29.21 -2.86 1.97
CA ARG A 225 -27.87 -2.62 1.43
C ARG A 225 -27.10 -1.59 2.24
N VAL A 226 -27.74 -0.46 2.54
CA VAL A 226 -27.18 0.63 3.36
C VAL A 226 -26.86 0.16 4.77
N LEU A 227 -27.76 -0.60 5.42
CA LEU A 227 -27.51 -1.17 6.74
C LEU A 227 -26.32 -2.14 6.74
N GLY A 228 -26.18 -2.97 5.70
CA GLY A 228 -25.02 -3.86 5.53
C GLY A 228 -23.70 -3.09 5.37
N MET A 229 -23.70 -2.02 4.57
CA MET A 229 -22.54 -1.13 4.42
C MET A 229 -22.20 -0.42 5.73
N ALA A 230 -23.21 0.06 6.44
CA ALA A 230 -23.06 0.70 7.74
C ALA A 230 -22.43 -0.26 8.76
N ALA A 231 -22.92 -1.50 8.85
CA ALA A 231 -22.38 -2.53 9.73
C ALA A 231 -20.90 -2.85 9.45
N ALA A 232 -20.51 -2.92 8.18
CA ALA A 232 -19.12 -3.18 7.79
C ALA A 232 -18.17 -2.04 8.19
N ARG A 233 -18.62 -0.78 8.10
CA ARG A 233 -17.79 0.41 8.36
C ARG A 233 -17.79 0.84 9.84
N LEU A 234 -18.92 0.71 10.52
CA LEU A 234 -19.20 1.29 11.83
C LEU A 234 -18.15 0.97 12.90
N PRO A 235 -17.71 -0.29 13.08
CA PRO A 235 -16.73 -0.59 14.12
C PRO A 235 -15.41 0.17 13.97
N GLY A 236 -14.92 0.32 12.73
CA GLY A 236 -13.66 1.02 12.46
C GLY A 236 -13.80 2.55 12.56
N GLU A 237 -14.92 3.10 12.10
CA GLU A 237 -15.17 4.55 12.22
C GLU A 237 -15.32 4.97 13.68
N TRP A 238 -16.06 4.17 14.46
CA TRP A 238 -16.28 4.43 15.88
C TRP A 238 -14.98 4.34 16.69
N GLU A 239 -14.15 3.35 16.41
CA GLU A 239 -12.83 3.17 17.03
C GLU A 239 -11.92 4.38 16.76
N ARG A 240 -11.85 4.86 15.52
CA ARG A 240 -11.06 6.07 15.19
C ARG A 240 -11.56 7.32 15.92
N ARG A 241 -12.87 7.51 16.00
CA ARG A 241 -13.44 8.75 16.54
C ARG A 241 -13.49 8.78 18.06
N HIS A 242 -13.76 7.63 18.68
CA HIS A 242 -14.11 7.52 20.11
C HIS A 242 -13.17 6.60 20.91
N GLY A 243 -12.19 5.96 20.25
CA GLY A 243 -11.15 5.16 20.89
C GLY A 243 -11.59 3.76 21.35
N CYS A 244 -12.81 3.32 21.05
CA CYS A 244 -13.29 1.97 21.36
C CYS A 244 -13.92 1.31 20.14
N ARG A 245 -13.75 -0.01 20.01
CA ARG A 245 -14.33 -0.77 18.90
C ARG A 245 -15.63 -1.44 19.33
N PRO A 246 -16.80 -1.04 18.83
CA PRO A 246 -18.06 -1.68 19.18
C PRO A 246 -18.14 -3.09 18.58
N VAL A 247 -18.81 -3.98 19.32
CA VAL A 247 -19.01 -5.40 18.95
C VAL A 247 -20.48 -5.76 18.76
N LEU A 248 -21.40 -4.87 19.13
CA LEU A 248 -22.84 -5.09 19.02
C LEU A 248 -23.56 -3.79 18.63
N CYS A 249 -24.60 -3.92 17.80
CA CYS A 249 -25.59 -2.87 17.56
C CYS A 249 -26.97 -3.31 18.00
N GLU A 250 -27.78 -2.35 18.48
CA GLU A 250 -29.20 -2.51 18.80
C GLU A 250 -30.04 -1.46 18.07
N THR A 251 -31.29 -1.76 17.75
CA THR A 251 -32.28 -0.82 17.20
C THR A 251 -33.67 -1.17 17.72
N PHE A 252 -34.59 -0.20 17.61
CA PHE A 252 -35.95 -0.32 18.13
C PHE A 252 -36.98 0.04 17.07
N VAL A 253 -37.74 -0.95 16.63
CA VAL A 253 -38.77 -0.79 15.60
C VAL A 253 -40.15 -0.74 16.27
N ASP A 254 -40.96 0.25 15.93
CA ASP A 254 -42.34 0.34 16.40
C ASP A 254 -43.23 -0.53 15.49
N PRO A 255 -43.71 -1.70 15.97
CA PRO A 255 -44.47 -2.65 15.15
C PRO A 255 -45.83 -2.09 14.71
N THR A 256 -46.31 -1.00 15.33
CA THR A 256 -47.54 -0.33 14.90
C THR A 256 -47.36 0.51 13.63
N ARG A 257 -46.10 0.77 13.22
CA ARG A 257 -45.76 1.61 12.07
C ARG A 257 -44.92 0.90 11.02
N PHE A 258 -44.01 0.03 11.44
CA PHE A 258 -43.05 -0.61 10.55
C PHE A 258 -42.88 -2.08 10.93
N ASP A 259 -42.72 -2.93 9.93
CA ASP A 259 -42.48 -4.37 10.12
C ASP A 259 -41.00 -4.71 10.42
N GLY A 260 -40.08 -3.77 10.22
CA GLY A 260 -38.64 -3.97 10.41
C GLY A 260 -37.96 -4.84 9.34
N ALA A 261 -38.59 -5.06 8.18
CA ALA A 261 -38.10 -5.96 7.14
C ALA A 261 -36.67 -5.64 6.67
N CYS A 262 -36.32 -4.36 6.53
CA CYS A 262 -34.98 -3.95 6.09
C CYS A 262 -33.87 -4.36 7.07
N TYR A 263 -34.14 -4.34 8.38
CA TYR A 263 -33.20 -4.79 9.40
C TYR A 263 -33.02 -6.31 9.34
N ARG A 264 -34.11 -7.08 9.23
CA ARG A 264 -34.03 -8.55 9.11
C ARG A 264 -33.29 -8.96 7.83
N ALA A 265 -33.55 -8.29 6.71
CA ALA A 265 -32.83 -8.49 5.45
C ALA A 265 -31.34 -8.13 5.55
N ALA A 266 -30.95 -7.25 6.49
CA ALA A 266 -29.56 -6.93 6.81
C ALA A 266 -28.96 -7.83 7.92
N ASN A 267 -29.57 -8.98 8.20
CA ASN A 267 -29.16 -9.97 9.21
C ASN A 267 -29.25 -9.49 10.67
N TRP A 268 -30.15 -8.57 10.98
CA TRP A 268 -30.45 -8.21 12.38
C TRP A 268 -31.39 -9.26 13.00
N GLU A 269 -31.04 -9.70 14.20
CA GLU A 269 -31.76 -10.71 14.97
C GLU A 269 -32.78 -10.05 15.90
N ARG A 270 -34.02 -10.52 15.90
CA ARG A 270 -35.06 -10.07 16.82
C ARG A 270 -34.92 -10.81 18.15
N ILE A 271 -34.74 -10.06 19.24
CA ILE A 271 -34.47 -10.65 20.57
C ILE A 271 -35.58 -10.40 21.61
N GLY A 272 -36.60 -9.62 21.27
CA GLY A 272 -37.75 -9.40 22.16
C GLY A 272 -38.43 -8.05 21.96
N MET A 273 -39.16 -7.62 22.99
CA MET A 273 -39.88 -6.34 23.01
C MET A 273 -39.36 -5.46 24.14
N THR A 274 -39.39 -4.14 23.95
CA THR A 274 -39.22 -3.20 25.07
C THR A 274 -40.45 -3.24 25.96
N ALA A 275 -40.29 -2.97 27.26
CA ALA A 275 -41.38 -3.03 28.25
C ALA A 275 -42.50 -1.98 28.02
N GLY A 276 -42.27 -0.99 27.16
CA GLY A 276 -43.15 0.16 26.97
C GLY A 276 -43.26 1.03 28.23
N ARG A 277 -43.97 2.16 28.14
CA ARG A 277 -44.37 2.95 29.33
C ARG A 277 -45.88 3.09 29.33
N LYS A 278 -46.53 2.42 30.30
CA LYS A 278 -48.00 2.30 30.38
C LYS A 278 -48.71 3.47 31.09
N SER A 279 -48.00 4.37 31.77
CA SER A 279 -48.60 5.57 32.41
C SER A 279 -47.68 6.81 32.45
N GLY A 280 -48.29 7.99 32.52
CA GLY A 280 -47.66 9.32 32.58
C GLY A 280 -47.83 10.16 31.30
N ARG A 281 -47.43 11.46 31.35
CA ARG A 281 -47.55 12.46 30.25
C ARG A 281 -46.91 12.08 28.90
N ARG A 282 -46.22 10.93 28.80
CA ARG A 282 -45.60 10.39 27.57
C ARG A 282 -45.68 8.86 27.56
N ALA A 283 -46.87 8.30 27.35
CA ALA A 283 -47.04 6.87 27.06
C ALA A 283 -46.23 6.53 25.80
N LYS A 284 -45.49 5.41 25.81
CA LYS A 284 -44.69 4.95 24.67
C LYS A 284 -45.02 3.51 24.34
N PRO A 285 -45.33 3.19 23.06
CA PRO A 285 -45.62 1.82 22.65
C PRO A 285 -44.40 0.93 22.86
N ALA A 286 -44.66 -0.35 23.10
CA ALA A 286 -43.63 -1.39 23.09
C ALA A 286 -43.03 -1.50 21.68
N LYS A 287 -41.71 -1.63 21.61
CA LYS A 287 -40.96 -1.69 20.35
C LYS A 287 -40.25 -3.03 20.23
N GLU A 288 -40.16 -3.57 19.02
CA GLU A 288 -39.31 -4.72 18.73
C GLU A 288 -37.84 -4.34 18.94
N ILE A 289 -37.10 -5.22 19.59
CA ILE A 289 -35.67 -5.08 19.80
C ILE A 289 -34.96 -5.98 18.78
N LEU A 290 -34.18 -5.34 17.91
CA LEU A 290 -33.35 -6.00 16.91
C LEU A 290 -31.89 -5.72 17.23
N VAL A 291 -31.03 -6.73 17.11
CA VAL A 291 -29.60 -6.61 17.36
C VAL A 291 -28.77 -7.15 16.20
N LEU A 292 -27.58 -6.60 16.03
CA LEU A 292 -26.61 -7.05 15.04
C LEU A 292 -25.25 -7.25 15.72
N PRO A 293 -24.77 -8.51 15.83
CA PRO A 293 -23.37 -8.79 16.15
C PRO A 293 -22.43 -8.18 15.11
N LEU A 294 -21.55 -7.28 15.54
CA LEU A 294 -20.51 -6.68 14.69
C LEU A 294 -19.20 -7.50 14.75
N ASP A 295 -19.08 -8.40 15.73
CA ASP A 295 -17.97 -9.30 15.92
C ASP A 295 -18.47 -10.73 16.25
N ARG A 296 -17.76 -11.76 15.75
CA ARG A 296 -18.15 -13.17 16.00
C ARG A 296 -18.00 -13.57 17.47
N GLY A 297 -17.07 -12.97 18.21
CA GLY A 297 -16.82 -13.21 19.63
C GLY A 297 -17.49 -12.19 20.56
N PHE A 298 -18.51 -11.45 20.09
CA PHE A 298 -19.09 -10.34 20.85
C PHE A 298 -19.55 -10.75 22.26
N ARG A 299 -20.12 -11.95 22.45
CA ARG A 299 -20.58 -12.41 23.77
C ARG A 299 -19.41 -12.55 24.75
N ASP A 300 -18.30 -13.12 24.33
CA ASP A 300 -17.13 -13.30 25.20
C ASP A 300 -16.51 -11.96 25.58
N VAL A 301 -16.39 -11.05 24.60
CA VAL A 301 -15.92 -9.67 24.84
C VAL A 301 -16.83 -8.95 25.84
N LEU A 302 -18.15 -8.99 25.64
CA LEU A 302 -19.11 -8.31 26.50
C LEU A 302 -19.18 -8.95 27.90
N ARG A 303 -19.06 -10.28 28.01
CA ARG A 303 -18.97 -11.02 29.29
C ARG A 303 -17.61 -10.91 29.98
N GLY A 304 -16.60 -10.32 29.33
CA GLY A 304 -15.30 -10.15 29.93
C GLY A 304 -14.43 -11.39 30.00
N ARG A 305 -14.73 -12.40 29.20
CA ARG A 305 -13.84 -13.54 29.01
C ARG A 305 -12.73 -13.08 28.08
N GLU A 306 -11.48 -13.41 28.42
CA GLU A 306 -10.35 -13.12 27.52
C GLU A 306 -10.62 -13.80 26.17
N SER A 307 -10.95 -12.99 25.16
CA SER A 307 -10.76 -13.44 23.79
C SER A 307 -9.29 -13.76 23.63
N PRO A 308 -8.92 -14.88 22.97
CA PRO A 308 -7.52 -15.16 22.65
C PRO A 308 -6.95 -13.88 22.02
N ALA A 309 -5.91 -13.34 22.65
CA ALA A 309 -5.38 -12.00 22.42
C ALA A 309 -5.39 -11.68 20.92
N ARG A 310 -6.35 -10.86 20.50
CA ARG A 310 -6.34 -10.34 19.14
C ARG A 310 -5.17 -9.37 19.10
N SER A 311 -4.17 -9.69 18.31
CA SER A 311 -3.08 -8.77 17.98
C SER A 311 -3.69 -7.40 17.68
N PRO A 312 -3.11 -6.29 18.20
CA PRO A 312 -3.59 -4.95 17.89
C PRO A 312 -3.84 -4.86 16.40
N ARG A 313 -5.04 -4.45 15.99
CA ARG A 313 -5.32 -4.28 14.57
C ARG A 313 -4.29 -3.26 14.08
N PRO A 314 -3.45 -3.60 13.08
CA PRO A 314 -2.43 -2.68 12.63
C PRO A 314 -3.11 -1.35 12.25
N PRO A 315 -2.47 -0.21 12.55
CA PRO A 315 -2.99 1.09 12.13
C PRO A 315 -3.40 1.03 10.67
N ARG A 316 -4.47 1.76 10.30
CA ARG A 316 -4.85 1.83 8.88
C ARG A 316 -3.62 2.32 8.10
N PRO A 317 -3.27 1.63 7.02
CA PRO A 317 -2.10 2.03 6.25
C PRO A 317 -2.34 3.43 5.71
N ASP A 318 -1.29 4.24 5.71
CA ASP A 318 -1.30 5.54 5.08
C ASP A 318 -1.40 5.32 3.57
N LEU A 319 -2.56 5.64 2.98
CA LEU A 319 -2.77 5.51 1.54
C LEU A 319 -2.12 6.67 0.77
N ASP A 320 -1.77 7.74 1.48
CA ASP A 320 -1.12 8.92 0.93
C ASP A 320 0.42 8.78 0.95
N ASP A 321 0.95 7.72 1.58
CA ASP A 321 2.38 7.38 1.50
C ASP A 321 2.79 7.23 0.01
N PRO A 322 3.84 7.93 -0.46
CA PRO A 322 4.19 7.96 -1.88
C PRO A 322 4.49 6.57 -2.47
N LEU A 323 5.11 5.67 -1.68
CA LEU A 323 5.41 4.31 -2.12
C LEU A 323 4.12 3.48 -2.20
N VAL A 324 3.26 3.55 -1.19
CA VAL A 324 1.94 2.88 -1.19
C VAL A 324 1.10 3.36 -2.37
N ALA A 325 0.98 4.67 -2.56
CA ALA A 325 0.21 5.25 -3.66
C ALA A 325 0.77 4.84 -5.03
N ALA A 326 2.11 4.84 -5.20
CA ALA A 326 2.74 4.36 -6.43
C ALA A 326 2.46 2.87 -6.68
N TRP A 327 2.56 2.04 -5.64
CA TRP A 327 2.28 0.62 -5.74
C TRP A 327 0.82 0.36 -6.11
N LEU A 328 -0.13 1.03 -5.45
CA LEU A 328 -1.56 0.91 -5.76
C LEU A 328 -1.85 1.23 -7.23
N ARG A 329 -1.27 2.32 -7.77
CA ARG A 329 -1.41 2.66 -9.20
C ARG A 329 -0.84 1.56 -10.13
N ILE A 330 0.27 0.93 -9.76
CA ILE A 330 0.85 -0.20 -10.52
C ILE A 330 -0.12 -1.40 -10.53
N ILE A 331 -0.74 -1.71 -9.39
CA ILE A 331 -1.67 -2.83 -9.28
C ILE A 331 -2.98 -2.55 -10.01
N ASP A 332 -3.49 -1.32 -9.94
CA ASP A 332 -4.64 -0.88 -10.73
C ASP A 332 -4.34 -0.99 -12.23
N ALA A 333 -3.15 -0.55 -12.65
CA ALA A 333 -2.70 -0.69 -14.03
C ALA A 333 -2.57 -2.16 -14.46
N ALA A 334 -1.98 -3.03 -13.63
CA ALA A 334 -1.88 -4.46 -13.89
C ALA A 334 -3.26 -5.10 -14.06
N THR A 335 -4.22 -4.72 -13.20
CA THR A 335 -5.60 -5.19 -13.25
C THR A 335 -6.29 -4.72 -14.53
N ALA A 336 -6.20 -3.43 -14.84
CA ALA A 336 -6.81 -2.84 -16.03
C ALA A 336 -6.25 -3.43 -17.34
N LEU A 337 -4.92 -3.64 -17.40
CA LEU A 337 -4.25 -4.27 -18.54
C LEU A 337 -4.70 -5.73 -18.71
N ALA A 338 -4.76 -6.49 -17.62
CA ALA A 338 -5.24 -7.87 -17.64
C ALA A 338 -6.70 -7.96 -18.12
N GLU A 339 -7.58 -7.08 -17.62
CA GLU A 339 -8.97 -7.00 -18.04
C GLU A 339 -9.13 -6.57 -19.51
N ALA A 340 -8.33 -5.60 -19.97
CA ALA A 340 -8.33 -5.17 -21.37
C ALA A 340 -7.87 -6.30 -22.30
N HIS A 341 -6.83 -7.04 -21.90
CA HIS A 341 -6.38 -8.23 -22.61
C HIS A 341 -7.48 -9.31 -22.64
N ASP A 342 -8.13 -9.55 -21.51
CA ASP A 342 -9.23 -10.50 -21.39
C ASP A 342 -10.42 -10.13 -22.29
N ARG A 343 -10.80 -8.85 -22.38
CA ARG A 343 -11.88 -8.39 -23.28
C ARG A 343 -11.57 -8.65 -24.76
N ARG A 344 -10.32 -8.55 -25.18
CA ARG A 344 -9.90 -8.80 -26.58
C ARG A 344 -9.91 -10.29 -26.93
N TRP A 345 -9.49 -11.15 -25.99
CA TRP A 345 -9.17 -12.54 -26.29
C TRP A 345 -10.13 -13.58 -25.68
N MET A 346 -10.90 -13.23 -24.63
CA MET A 346 -11.87 -14.14 -24.01
C MET A 346 -13.29 -13.91 -24.50
N LYS A 347 -13.74 -14.79 -25.43
CA LYS A 347 -15.14 -14.87 -25.90
C LYS A 347 -16.13 -15.44 -24.85
N ARG A 348 -15.66 -16.00 -23.73
CA ARG A 348 -16.47 -16.57 -22.64
C ARG A 348 -15.78 -16.30 -21.30
N ARG A 349 -16.55 -16.03 -20.23
CA ARG A 349 -16.02 -15.83 -18.87
C ARG A 349 -15.39 -17.14 -18.36
N ARG A 350 -14.09 -17.11 -18.03
CA ARG A 350 -13.32 -18.29 -17.59
C ARG A 350 -12.88 -18.17 -16.13
N VAL A 351 -12.54 -19.31 -15.55
CA VAL A 351 -11.97 -19.42 -14.19
C VAL A 351 -10.60 -18.75 -14.10
N LEU A 352 -9.75 -18.84 -15.13
CA LEU A 352 -8.41 -18.23 -15.14
C LEU A 352 -8.43 -16.97 -16.00
N ASN A 353 -8.34 -15.80 -15.35
CA ASN A 353 -8.18 -14.50 -16.01
C ASN A 353 -6.70 -14.19 -16.26
N SER A 354 -6.40 -13.16 -17.06
CA SER A 354 -5.00 -12.82 -17.38
C SER A 354 -4.19 -12.43 -16.15
N LEU A 355 -4.82 -11.80 -15.13
CA LEU A 355 -4.13 -11.37 -13.90
C LEU A 355 -3.60 -12.57 -13.10
N ILE A 356 -4.41 -13.62 -12.92
CA ILE A 356 -3.98 -14.86 -12.25
C ILE A 356 -2.85 -15.53 -13.04
N VAL A 357 -2.92 -15.51 -14.38
CA VAL A 357 -1.86 -16.08 -15.22
C VAL A 357 -0.56 -15.26 -15.12
N MET A 358 -0.64 -13.93 -15.05
CA MET A 358 0.52 -13.06 -14.81
C MET A 358 1.16 -13.37 -13.45
N LEU A 359 0.36 -13.46 -12.39
CA LEU A 359 0.83 -13.84 -11.06
C LEU A 359 1.49 -15.23 -11.07
N PHE A 360 0.90 -16.19 -11.76
CA PHE A 360 1.49 -17.51 -11.95
C PHE A 360 2.86 -17.43 -12.63
N VAL A 361 3.01 -16.61 -13.69
CA VAL A 361 4.30 -16.42 -14.36
C VAL A 361 5.31 -15.73 -13.44
N PHE A 362 4.93 -14.72 -12.66
CA PHE A 362 5.83 -14.13 -11.65
C PHE A 362 6.32 -15.16 -10.63
N ARG A 363 5.42 -16.01 -10.12
CA ARG A 363 5.78 -17.12 -9.21
C ARG A 363 6.68 -18.15 -9.89
N LEU A 364 6.45 -18.42 -11.16
CA LEU A 364 7.24 -19.35 -11.95
C LEU A 364 8.68 -18.84 -12.15
N VAL A 365 8.86 -17.55 -12.40
CA VAL A 365 10.18 -16.90 -12.51
C VAL A 365 10.95 -16.97 -11.19
N LEU A 366 10.28 -16.81 -10.06
CA LEU A 366 10.91 -16.90 -8.74
C LEU A 366 11.08 -18.35 -8.24
N SER A 367 10.56 -19.32 -9.00
CA SER A 367 10.70 -20.75 -8.71
C SER A 367 11.86 -21.33 -9.50
N ARG A 368 12.60 -22.26 -8.88
CA ARG A 368 13.59 -23.05 -9.64
C ARG A 368 12.87 -23.96 -10.63
N ARG A 369 13.51 -24.24 -11.77
CA ARG A 369 12.98 -25.08 -12.85
C ARG A 369 12.55 -26.48 -12.43
N GLU A 370 13.07 -26.97 -11.31
CA GLU A 370 12.67 -28.25 -10.71
C GLU A 370 11.21 -28.26 -10.24
N LYS A 371 10.62 -27.09 -9.94
CA LYS A 371 9.21 -26.97 -9.59
C LYS A 371 8.35 -26.90 -10.86
N GLY A 372 7.55 -27.94 -11.07
CA GLY A 372 6.60 -27.99 -12.18
C GLY A 372 5.40 -27.05 -12.00
N TYR A 373 4.61 -26.92 -13.07
CA TYR A 373 3.40 -26.08 -13.07
C TYR A 373 2.41 -26.46 -11.96
N ALA A 374 2.25 -27.76 -11.68
CA ALA A 374 1.36 -28.24 -10.61
C ALA A 374 1.79 -27.72 -9.23
N THR A 375 3.09 -27.78 -8.92
CA THR A 375 3.65 -27.32 -7.64
C THR A 375 3.45 -25.82 -7.47
N VAL A 376 3.82 -25.03 -8.48
CA VAL A 376 3.68 -23.56 -8.44
C VAL A 376 2.21 -23.15 -8.32
N THR A 377 1.31 -23.85 -9.01
CA THR A 377 -0.14 -23.59 -8.91
C THR A 377 -0.66 -23.94 -7.51
N ALA A 378 -0.27 -25.07 -6.95
CA ALA A 378 -0.68 -25.47 -5.59
C ALA A 378 -0.17 -24.47 -4.53
N GLU A 379 1.08 -24.02 -4.64
CA GLU A 379 1.66 -23.02 -3.76
C GLU A 379 0.90 -21.68 -3.84
N LEU A 380 0.57 -21.21 -5.05
CA LEU A 380 -0.21 -19.99 -5.25
C LEU A 380 -1.59 -20.10 -4.57
N TRP A 381 -2.31 -21.20 -4.80
CA TRP A 381 -3.63 -21.41 -4.19
C TRP A 381 -3.57 -21.47 -2.67
N GLU A 382 -2.58 -22.16 -2.13
CA GLU A 382 -2.37 -22.26 -0.68
C GLU A 382 -2.03 -20.90 -0.05
N GLN A 383 -1.22 -20.08 -0.72
CA GLN A 383 -0.93 -18.72 -0.25
C GLN A 383 -2.16 -17.82 -0.28
N CYS A 384 -2.94 -17.81 -1.35
CA CYS A 384 -4.20 -17.07 -1.40
C CYS A 384 -5.15 -17.51 -0.28
N ARG A 385 -5.24 -18.81 -0.01
CA ARG A 385 -6.06 -19.37 1.08
C ARG A 385 -5.63 -18.87 2.45
N LYS A 386 -4.32 -18.87 2.74
CA LYS A 386 -3.74 -18.33 3.99
C LYS A 386 -4.02 -16.85 4.17
N LEU A 387 -4.00 -16.09 3.08
CA LEU A 387 -4.25 -14.65 3.06
C LEU A 387 -5.74 -14.29 3.02
N GLY A 388 -6.64 -15.28 2.89
CA GLY A 388 -8.09 -15.04 2.75
C GLY A 388 -8.47 -14.37 1.43
N ILE A 389 -7.63 -14.48 0.39
CA ILE A 389 -7.89 -13.97 -0.95
C ILE A 389 -8.79 -14.94 -1.69
N ALA A 390 -9.95 -14.45 -2.14
CA ALA A 390 -10.91 -15.27 -2.88
C ALA A 390 -10.35 -15.59 -4.28
N LEU A 391 -10.23 -16.87 -4.58
CA LEU A 391 -9.91 -17.37 -5.92
C LEU A 391 -11.16 -17.87 -6.65
N PRO A 392 -11.15 -17.93 -7.98
CA PRO A 392 -12.27 -18.38 -8.80
C PRO A 392 -12.79 -19.79 -8.48
N GLN A 393 -11.95 -20.63 -7.89
CA GLN A 393 -12.31 -21.96 -7.39
C GLN A 393 -11.46 -22.33 -6.16
N ARG A 394 -12.00 -23.19 -5.30
CA ARG A 394 -11.39 -23.56 -4.01
C ARG A 394 -10.12 -24.40 -4.16
N GLU A 395 -10.12 -25.33 -5.11
CA GLU A 395 -8.99 -26.22 -5.37
C GLU A 395 -8.10 -25.70 -6.51
N PRO A 396 -6.79 -26.00 -6.48
CA PRO A 396 -5.88 -25.63 -7.57
C PRO A 396 -6.35 -26.18 -8.91
N VAL A 397 -6.20 -25.39 -9.98
CA VAL A 397 -6.41 -25.88 -11.34
C VAL A 397 -5.33 -26.91 -11.70
N VAL A 398 -5.70 -27.89 -12.54
CA VAL A 398 -4.71 -28.86 -13.06
C VAL A 398 -3.66 -28.16 -13.93
N ALA A 399 -2.43 -28.68 -13.94
CA ALA A 399 -1.29 -28.09 -14.65
C ALA A 399 -1.56 -27.85 -16.15
N SER A 400 -2.33 -28.74 -16.79
CA SER A 400 -2.70 -28.61 -18.21
C SER A 400 -3.62 -27.41 -18.47
N SER A 401 -4.49 -27.05 -17.51
CA SER A 401 -5.39 -25.89 -17.62
C SER A 401 -4.62 -24.57 -17.54
N ILE A 402 -3.71 -24.43 -16.58
CA ILE A 402 -2.87 -23.23 -16.45
C ILE A 402 -1.89 -23.10 -17.63
N CYS A 403 -1.37 -24.21 -18.16
CA CYS A 403 -0.55 -24.23 -19.37
C CYS A 403 -1.34 -23.69 -20.58
N LYS A 404 -2.57 -24.19 -20.81
CA LYS A 404 -3.47 -23.70 -21.87
C LYS A 404 -3.91 -22.25 -21.68
N ALA A 405 -4.02 -21.77 -20.44
CA ALA A 405 -4.32 -20.38 -20.15
C ALA A 405 -3.11 -19.47 -20.46
N ARG A 406 -1.92 -19.86 -20.02
CA ARG A 406 -0.65 -19.17 -20.28
C ARG A 406 -0.36 -18.97 -21.77
N GLN A 407 -0.67 -19.96 -22.61
CA GLN A 407 -0.46 -19.85 -24.07
C GLN A 407 -1.27 -18.72 -24.73
N ARG A 408 -2.36 -18.27 -24.09
CA ARG A 408 -3.26 -17.23 -24.60
C ARG A 408 -2.87 -15.83 -24.14
N VAL A 409 -2.09 -15.71 -23.08
CA VAL A 409 -1.57 -14.42 -22.62
C VAL A 409 -0.44 -14.01 -23.55
N HIS A 410 -0.56 -12.85 -24.19
CA HIS A 410 0.52 -12.34 -25.03
C HIS A 410 1.69 -11.85 -24.17
N GLU A 411 2.93 -12.00 -24.65
CA GLU A 411 4.11 -11.51 -23.91
C GLU A 411 4.11 -9.98 -23.75
N GLU A 412 3.49 -9.24 -24.67
CA GLU A 412 3.38 -7.78 -24.62
C GLU A 412 2.66 -7.28 -23.38
N LEU A 413 1.76 -8.08 -22.78
CA LEU A 413 1.09 -7.71 -21.53
C LEU A 413 2.09 -7.40 -20.40
N PHE A 414 3.23 -8.10 -20.39
CA PHE A 414 4.30 -7.84 -19.42
C PHE A 414 5.10 -6.59 -19.77
N LEU A 415 5.29 -6.27 -21.06
CA LEU A 415 5.93 -5.03 -21.49
C LEU A 415 5.04 -3.82 -21.18
N ASP A 416 3.74 -3.93 -21.40
CA ASP A 416 2.77 -2.89 -21.06
C ASP A 416 2.76 -2.64 -19.55
N LEU A 417 2.75 -3.70 -18.73
CA LEU A 417 2.91 -3.57 -17.28
C LEU A 417 4.26 -2.95 -16.91
N HIS A 418 5.35 -3.29 -17.60
CA HIS A 418 6.65 -2.69 -17.34
C HIS A 418 6.62 -1.18 -17.52
N ARG A 419 6.01 -0.69 -18.60
CA ARG A 419 5.85 0.75 -18.85
C ARG A 419 5.06 1.44 -17.74
N GLU A 420 4.00 0.80 -17.23
CA GLU A 420 3.22 1.32 -16.10
C GLU A 420 4.02 1.33 -14.79
N ILE A 421 4.86 0.31 -14.54
CA ILE A 421 5.79 0.31 -13.39
C ILE A 421 6.75 1.50 -13.49
N LEU A 422 7.32 1.75 -14.66
CA LEU A 422 8.24 2.88 -14.88
C LEU A 422 7.54 4.23 -14.69
N ARG A 423 6.32 4.39 -15.22
CA ARG A 423 5.50 5.61 -15.08
C ARG A 423 5.20 5.96 -13.64
N HIS A 424 5.16 4.96 -12.76
CA HIS A 424 4.89 5.14 -11.32
C HIS A 424 6.14 5.02 -10.44
N GLY A 425 7.30 4.71 -11.01
CA GLY A 425 8.53 4.40 -10.31
C GLY A 425 9.31 5.60 -9.74
N GLY A 426 8.80 6.82 -9.95
CA GLY A 426 9.45 8.08 -9.56
C GLY A 426 10.57 8.52 -10.51
N ASP A 427 10.88 9.82 -10.47
CA ASP A 427 11.77 10.45 -11.44
C ASP A 427 13.27 10.25 -11.17
N GLY A 428 13.66 9.59 -10.07
CA GLY A 428 15.06 9.32 -9.73
C GLY A 428 15.92 10.57 -9.55
N ALA A 429 17.23 10.37 -9.35
CA ALA A 429 18.18 11.48 -9.26
C ALA A 429 18.72 11.84 -10.64
N ARG A 430 18.99 13.13 -10.88
CA ARG A 430 19.59 13.61 -12.13
C ARG A 430 21.06 13.93 -11.93
N TRP A 431 21.93 13.38 -12.78
CA TRP A 431 23.35 13.69 -12.80
C TRP A 431 23.55 14.93 -13.68
N LYS A 432 24.01 16.04 -13.10
CA LYS A 432 24.18 17.33 -13.82
C LYS A 432 22.90 17.72 -14.60
N GLY A 433 21.74 17.56 -13.97
CA GLY A 433 20.43 17.82 -14.58
C GLY A 433 19.91 16.78 -15.58
N ARG A 434 20.67 15.71 -15.86
CA ARG A 434 20.39 14.73 -16.92
C ARG A 434 20.08 13.35 -16.35
N ARG A 435 19.25 12.56 -17.04
CA ARG A 435 19.10 11.12 -16.74
C ARG A 435 20.24 10.37 -17.39
N VAL A 436 20.72 9.32 -16.71
CA VAL A 436 21.86 8.54 -17.19
C VAL A 436 21.48 7.08 -17.36
N PHE A 437 21.81 6.57 -18.53
CA PHE A 437 21.56 5.20 -18.93
C PHE A 437 22.85 4.47 -19.28
N ALA A 438 22.84 3.16 -19.16
CA ALA A 438 23.81 2.26 -19.74
C ALA A 438 23.10 1.25 -20.63
N VAL A 439 23.75 0.87 -21.73
CA VAL A 439 23.29 -0.25 -22.56
C VAL A 439 24.32 -1.37 -22.49
N ASP A 440 23.84 -2.58 -22.22
CA ASP A 440 24.69 -3.78 -22.26
C ASP A 440 23.86 -5.00 -22.65
N GLY A 441 24.54 -6.05 -23.12
CA GLY A 441 23.95 -7.29 -23.61
C GLY A 441 24.45 -8.50 -22.84
N THR A 442 23.61 -9.53 -22.75
CA THR A 442 24.03 -10.82 -22.20
C THR A 442 23.42 -11.97 -22.97
N LYS A 443 24.24 -12.99 -23.27
CA LYS A 443 23.75 -14.22 -23.88
C LYS A 443 23.06 -15.09 -22.82
N MET A 444 21.88 -15.61 -23.12
CA MET A 444 21.14 -16.56 -22.30
C MET A 444 20.94 -17.87 -23.04
N ASN A 445 21.04 -18.99 -22.32
CA ASN A 445 20.71 -20.30 -22.88
C ASN A 445 19.19 -20.44 -22.99
N LEU A 446 18.74 -21.01 -24.09
CA LEU A 446 17.33 -21.15 -24.42
C LEU A 446 16.92 -22.63 -24.52
N PRO A 447 15.61 -22.95 -24.43
CA PRO A 447 15.11 -24.29 -24.69
C PRO A 447 15.55 -24.81 -26.06
N ARG A 448 15.89 -26.11 -26.15
CA ARG A 448 16.40 -26.73 -27.39
C ARG A 448 15.51 -26.48 -28.61
N GLY A 449 14.19 -26.54 -28.45
CA GLY A 449 13.25 -26.32 -29.55
C GLY A 449 13.30 -24.94 -30.19
N LEU A 450 14.00 -23.96 -29.60
CA LEU A 450 14.15 -22.63 -30.19
C LEU A 450 15.22 -22.56 -31.28
N VAL A 451 15.95 -23.64 -31.55
CA VAL A 451 16.76 -23.77 -32.77
C VAL A 451 15.86 -23.57 -34.01
N ASP A 452 14.68 -24.18 -34.01
CA ASP A 452 13.71 -24.09 -35.11
C ASP A 452 13.08 -22.68 -35.22
N ALA A 453 13.14 -21.91 -34.14
CA ALA A 453 12.75 -20.49 -34.10
C ALA A 453 13.91 -19.54 -34.52
N GLY A 454 15.01 -20.08 -35.06
CA GLY A 454 16.11 -19.30 -35.63
C GLY A 454 17.20 -18.87 -34.65
N TYR A 455 17.17 -19.35 -33.40
CA TYR A 455 18.20 -19.07 -32.39
C TYR A 455 19.43 -19.98 -32.61
N PRO A 456 20.63 -19.40 -32.81
CA PRO A 456 21.81 -20.17 -33.16
C PRO A 456 22.41 -20.91 -31.95
N LEU A 457 23.10 -22.01 -32.23
CA LEU A 457 23.98 -22.66 -31.27
C LEU A 457 25.27 -21.84 -31.12
N PRO A 458 25.83 -21.73 -29.90
CA PRO A 458 27.05 -20.94 -29.68
C PRO A 458 28.30 -21.53 -30.33
N LYS A 459 28.30 -22.84 -30.57
CA LYS A 459 29.35 -23.58 -31.27
C LYS A 459 28.81 -24.94 -31.73
N ASP A 460 29.52 -25.58 -32.64
CA ASP A 460 29.22 -26.94 -33.09
C ASP A 460 29.26 -27.93 -31.91
N GLY A 461 28.25 -28.83 -31.86
CA GLY A 461 28.06 -29.78 -30.77
C GLY A 461 27.43 -29.19 -29.49
N ALA A 462 27.11 -27.90 -29.43
CA ALA A 462 26.38 -27.35 -28.28
C ALA A 462 24.92 -27.83 -28.26
N HIS A 463 24.42 -28.22 -27.08
CA HIS A 463 23.05 -28.71 -26.96
C HIS A 463 22.02 -27.56 -26.91
N TYR A 464 22.30 -26.44 -26.25
CA TYR A 464 21.31 -25.38 -26.05
C TYR A 464 21.59 -24.17 -26.98
N PRO A 465 20.57 -23.65 -27.70
CA PRO A 465 20.71 -22.39 -28.44
C PRO A 465 20.86 -21.21 -27.48
N GLN A 466 21.36 -20.08 -28.01
CA GLN A 466 21.51 -18.85 -27.24
C GLN A 466 20.77 -17.68 -27.91
N GLY A 467 20.18 -16.83 -27.08
CA GLY A 467 19.66 -15.53 -27.49
C GLY A 467 20.41 -14.40 -26.79
N LEU A 468 20.51 -13.25 -27.46
CA LEU A 468 21.02 -12.01 -26.87
C LEU A 468 19.87 -11.30 -26.15
N VAL A 469 20.02 -11.12 -24.84
CA VAL A 469 19.19 -10.21 -24.05
C VAL A 469 19.91 -8.87 -23.97
N SER A 470 19.33 -7.81 -24.50
CA SER A 470 19.85 -6.44 -24.38
C SER A 470 18.95 -5.63 -23.46
N CYS A 471 19.55 -4.73 -22.69
CA CYS A 471 18.86 -3.90 -21.71
C CYS A 471 19.39 -2.47 -21.77
N LEU A 472 18.48 -1.51 -21.86
CA LEU A 472 18.71 -0.12 -21.47
C LEU A 472 18.42 0.01 -19.98
N TYR A 473 19.41 0.47 -19.23
CA TYR A 473 19.39 0.45 -17.78
C TYR A 473 19.66 1.83 -17.22
N ARG A 474 18.78 2.31 -16.36
CA ARG A 474 18.89 3.62 -15.73
C ARG A 474 19.80 3.54 -14.49
N LEU A 475 20.90 4.32 -14.48
CA LEU A 475 22.00 4.13 -13.53
C LEU A 475 21.69 4.64 -12.11
N ASP A 476 20.89 5.69 -11.97
CA ASP A 476 20.53 6.28 -10.68
C ASP A 476 19.52 5.41 -9.92
N THR A 477 18.41 5.04 -10.57
CA THR A 477 17.37 4.18 -9.97
C THR A 477 17.70 2.69 -10.05
N LYS A 478 18.70 2.31 -10.84
CA LYS A 478 19.09 0.91 -11.09
C LYS A 478 17.94 0.09 -11.70
N VAL A 479 17.09 0.72 -12.50
CA VAL A 479 15.90 0.12 -13.10
C VAL A 479 16.17 -0.22 -14.58
N PRO A 480 15.84 -1.43 -15.05
CA PRO A 480 15.79 -1.72 -16.47
C PRO A 480 14.63 -0.95 -17.11
N VAL A 481 14.93 -0.09 -18.09
CA VAL A 481 13.93 0.80 -18.73
C VAL A 481 13.37 0.18 -19.99
N ASP A 482 14.23 -0.46 -20.78
CA ASP A 482 13.81 -1.22 -21.94
C ASP A 482 14.69 -2.46 -22.10
N PHE A 483 14.13 -3.54 -22.66
CA PHE A 483 14.84 -4.80 -22.83
C PHE A 483 14.25 -5.63 -23.97
N SER A 484 15.11 -6.40 -24.64
CA SER A 484 14.72 -7.24 -25.76
C SER A 484 15.45 -8.59 -25.75
N LEU A 485 14.83 -9.60 -26.34
CA LEU A 485 15.44 -10.90 -26.63
C LEU A 485 15.53 -11.07 -28.14
N SER A 486 16.73 -11.31 -28.65
CA SER A 486 17.00 -11.42 -30.07
C SER A 486 17.77 -12.70 -30.42
N ALA A 487 17.40 -13.35 -31.52
CA ALA A 487 18.09 -14.54 -32.02
C ALA A 487 19.45 -14.22 -32.67
N ARG A 488 19.50 -13.15 -33.48
CA ARG A 488 20.66 -12.84 -34.34
C ARG A 488 21.13 -11.39 -34.27
N ALA A 489 20.53 -10.56 -33.40
CA ALA A 489 20.98 -9.18 -33.25
C ALA A 489 22.40 -9.16 -32.65
N CYS A 490 23.25 -8.29 -33.19
CA CYS A 490 24.46 -7.89 -32.49
C CYS A 490 24.13 -6.78 -31.47
N GLU A 491 25.01 -6.59 -30.50
CA GLU A 491 24.85 -5.60 -29.42
C GLU A 491 24.52 -4.19 -29.94
N ARG A 492 25.16 -3.75 -31.03
CA ARG A 492 24.89 -2.45 -31.65
C ARG A 492 23.47 -2.33 -32.20
N THR A 493 23.00 -3.38 -32.88
CA THR A 493 21.64 -3.38 -33.45
C THR A 493 20.59 -3.43 -32.35
N ALA A 494 20.85 -4.18 -31.27
CA ALA A 494 19.97 -4.22 -30.12
C ALA A 494 19.92 -2.86 -29.39
N ALA A 495 21.06 -2.17 -29.25
CA ALA A 495 21.13 -0.83 -28.68
C ALA A 495 20.29 0.21 -29.46
N LEU A 496 20.29 0.15 -30.79
CA LEU A 496 19.44 1.01 -31.62
C LEU A 496 17.95 0.83 -31.31
N GLY A 497 17.53 -0.40 -31.00
CA GLY A 497 16.15 -0.71 -30.62
C GLY A 497 15.69 0.00 -29.35
N HIS A 498 16.61 0.33 -28.45
CA HIS A 498 16.30 0.96 -27.16
C HIS A 498 16.18 2.49 -27.21
N LEU A 499 16.61 3.13 -28.31
CA LEU A 499 16.70 4.59 -28.38
C LEU A 499 15.34 5.30 -28.30
N HIS A 500 14.25 4.59 -28.57
CA HIS A 500 12.89 5.13 -28.44
C HIS A 500 12.50 5.46 -26.99
N ALA A 501 13.24 4.96 -25.99
CA ALA A 501 13.01 5.24 -24.58
C ALA A 501 13.80 6.46 -24.05
N LEU A 502 14.61 7.10 -24.90
CA LEU A 502 15.43 8.25 -24.55
C LEU A 502 14.70 9.57 -24.85
N GLU A 503 15.02 10.59 -24.06
CA GLU A 503 14.58 11.97 -24.24
C GLU A 503 15.78 12.89 -24.51
N ALA A 504 15.50 14.10 -25.01
CA ALA A 504 16.53 15.10 -25.23
C ALA A 504 17.25 15.46 -23.91
N GLY A 505 18.58 15.54 -23.96
CA GLY A 505 19.44 15.80 -22.81
C GLY A 505 19.85 14.56 -22.01
N ASP A 506 19.28 13.38 -22.28
CA ASP A 506 19.72 12.14 -21.64
C ASP A 506 21.17 11.79 -21.98
N VAL A 507 21.85 11.07 -21.10
CA VAL A 507 23.21 10.58 -21.33
C VAL A 507 23.21 9.06 -21.37
N VAL A 508 23.83 8.46 -22.40
CA VAL A 508 23.88 7.00 -22.56
C VAL A 508 25.31 6.51 -22.66
N VAL A 509 25.67 5.63 -21.72
CA VAL A 509 27.02 5.08 -21.59
C VAL A 509 27.12 3.71 -22.26
N PHE A 510 28.14 3.56 -23.10
CA PHE A 510 28.39 2.36 -23.89
C PHE A 510 29.80 1.79 -23.66
N ASP A 511 29.92 0.46 -23.62
CA ASP A 511 31.22 -0.21 -23.57
C ASP A 511 31.95 -0.17 -24.94
N ARG A 512 33.21 -0.58 -24.92
CA ARG A 512 34.17 -0.49 -26.01
C ARG A 512 33.73 -1.08 -27.36
N GLY A 513 32.83 -2.06 -27.36
CA GLY A 513 32.36 -2.72 -28.59
C GLY A 513 31.27 -1.96 -29.36
N TYR A 514 30.65 -0.94 -28.75
CA TYR A 514 29.43 -0.31 -29.25
C TYR A 514 29.68 0.83 -30.25
N PHE A 515 30.84 1.49 -30.21
CA PHE A 515 31.07 2.65 -31.06
C PHE A 515 30.88 2.31 -32.55
N SER A 516 30.00 3.07 -33.20
CA SER A 516 29.77 3.08 -34.65
C SER A 516 29.11 4.40 -35.03
N PHE A 517 29.35 4.88 -36.25
CA PHE A 517 28.71 6.12 -36.73
C PHE A 517 27.18 5.98 -36.83
N GLU A 518 26.68 4.77 -37.14
CA GLU A 518 25.24 4.47 -37.11
C GLU A 518 24.65 4.76 -35.72
N LEU A 519 25.26 4.23 -34.66
CA LEU A 519 24.78 4.43 -33.29
C LEU A 519 25.01 5.85 -32.78
N LEU A 520 26.17 6.46 -33.08
CA LEU A 520 26.47 7.85 -32.73
C LEU A 520 25.39 8.80 -33.26
N HIS A 521 25.11 8.76 -34.56
CA HIS A 521 24.10 9.62 -35.17
C HIS A 521 22.68 9.27 -34.72
N ALA A 522 22.38 7.99 -34.48
CA ALA A 522 21.07 7.60 -33.97
C ALA A 522 20.80 8.17 -32.57
N VAL A 523 21.79 8.17 -31.67
CA VAL A 523 21.66 8.76 -30.33
C VAL A 523 21.54 10.29 -30.42
N ILE A 524 22.36 10.95 -31.25
CA ILE A 524 22.28 12.42 -31.43
C ILE A 524 20.91 12.85 -31.95
N ARG A 525 20.29 12.06 -32.84
CA ARG A 525 18.94 12.33 -33.36
C ARG A 525 17.85 12.31 -32.29
N THR A 526 18.04 11.60 -31.17
CA THR A 526 17.10 11.68 -30.04
C THR A 526 17.31 12.92 -29.18
N GLY A 527 18.34 13.72 -29.45
CA GLY A 527 18.80 14.82 -28.60
C GLY A 527 19.59 14.36 -27.37
N ALA A 528 19.95 13.07 -27.28
CA ALA A 528 20.74 12.53 -26.18
C ALA A 528 22.24 12.59 -26.47
N HIS A 529 23.05 12.45 -25.43
CA HIS A 529 24.50 12.48 -25.48
C HIS A 529 25.09 11.08 -25.24
N PRO A 530 25.78 10.48 -26.22
CA PRO A 530 26.46 9.22 -25.99
C PRO A 530 27.81 9.41 -25.28
N VAL A 531 28.19 8.45 -24.45
CA VAL A 531 29.53 8.30 -23.88
C VAL A 531 30.04 6.91 -24.25
N PHE A 532 30.97 6.85 -25.20
CA PHE A 532 31.57 5.60 -25.66
C PHE A 532 32.94 5.39 -25.02
N ARG A 533 33.21 4.20 -24.51
CA ARG A 533 34.60 3.77 -24.35
C ARG A 533 35.21 3.49 -25.72
N LEU A 534 36.39 4.06 -25.97
CA LEU A 534 37.07 3.89 -27.24
C LEU A 534 37.95 2.63 -27.29
N GLN A 535 38.11 2.10 -28.50
CA GLN A 535 39.17 1.18 -28.90
C GLN A 535 39.94 1.83 -30.06
N ALA A 536 41.19 1.41 -30.27
CA ALA A 536 42.11 1.88 -31.32
C ALA A 536 41.66 1.53 -32.76
N ASN A 537 40.38 1.69 -33.09
CA ASN A 537 39.77 1.09 -34.27
C ASN A 537 38.91 2.13 -35.01
N GLY A 538 39.19 2.35 -36.29
CA GLY A 538 38.22 2.87 -37.29
C GLY A 538 38.13 4.38 -37.51
N VAL A 539 38.66 5.24 -36.63
CA VAL A 539 38.65 6.71 -36.81
C VAL A 539 40.06 7.26 -36.60
N ALA A 540 40.60 7.99 -37.59
CA ALA A 540 41.98 8.49 -37.55
C ALA A 540 42.22 9.39 -36.34
N ALA A 541 41.37 10.41 -36.14
CA ALA A 541 41.47 11.32 -35.00
C ALA A 541 41.45 10.61 -33.63
N PHE A 542 40.73 9.49 -33.50
CA PHE A 542 40.70 8.72 -32.25
C PHE A 542 42.03 7.99 -32.02
N ARG A 543 42.60 7.41 -33.09
CA ARG A 543 43.93 6.77 -33.01
C ARG A 543 45.00 7.78 -32.66
N ASP A 544 44.98 8.96 -33.29
CA ASP A 544 45.95 10.02 -33.07
C ASP A 544 45.90 10.50 -31.60
N PHE A 545 44.70 10.72 -31.06
CA PHE A 545 44.51 11.05 -29.65
C PHE A 545 44.99 9.94 -28.70
N MET A 546 44.72 8.67 -29.02
CA MET A 546 45.16 7.54 -28.19
C MET A 546 46.68 7.30 -28.25
N ALA A 547 47.32 7.63 -29.37
CA ALA A 547 48.78 7.56 -29.52
C ALA A 547 49.50 8.75 -28.87
N GLY A 548 48.85 9.91 -28.80
CA GLY A 548 49.39 11.10 -28.14
C GLY A 548 49.44 11.02 -26.60
N ASP A 549 50.01 12.06 -26.00
CA ASP A 549 50.12 12.28 -24.55
C ASP A 549 48.99 13.15 -23.97
N GLY A 550 48.25 13.84 -24.84
CA GLY A 550 47.11 14.67 -24.47
C GLY A 550 46.07 13.96 -23.61
N THR A 551 45.51 14.68 -22.65
CA THR A 551 44.47 14.19 -21.74
C THR A 551 43.06 14.42 -22.26
N GLU A 552 42.89 15.41 -23.14
CA GLU A 552 41.60 15.84 -23.65
C GLU A 552 41.74 16.50 -25.03
N ALA A 553 40.76 16.32 -25.92
CA ALA A 553 40.71 16.99 -27.23
C ALA A 553 39.26 17.02 -27.77
N VAL A 554 38.90 18.04 -28.55
CA VAL A 554 37.67 18.03 -29.36
C VAL A 554 38.04 17.78 -30.81
N VAL A 555 37.41 16.79 -31.44
CA VAL A 555 37.68 16.40 -32.82
C VAL A 555 36.40 16.28 -33.62
N ALA A 556 36.43 16.69 -34.89
CA ALA A 556 35.36 16.43 -35.84
C ALA A 556 35.39 14.97 -36.31
N ALA A 557 34.66 14.09 -35.63
CA ALA A 557 34.60 12.68 -35.95
C ALA A 557 33.81 12.45 -37.25
N SER A 558 34.44 11.77 -38.21
CA SER A 558 33.84 11.44 -39.51
C SER A 558 34.12 10.00 -39.92
N PRO A 559 33.18 9.33 -40.61
CA PRO A 559 33.42 7.97 -41.10
C PRO A 559 34.53 7.96 -42.16
N GLY A 560 35.42 6.98 -42.08
CA GLY A 560 36.41 6.70 -43.11
C GLY A 560 35.79 6.17 -44.41
N PRO A 561 36.56 6.05 -45.51
CA PRO A 561 36.04 5.64 -46.82
C PRO A 561 35.30 4.29 -46.80
N ASP A 562 35.84 3.28 -46.12
CA ASP A 562 35.23 1.95 -46.05
C ASP A 562 33.94 1.97 -45.23
N THR A 563 33.96 2.65 -44.07
CA THR A 563 32.78 2.83 -43.23
C THR A 563 31.68 3.59 -43.96
N ARG A 564 32.00 4.61 -44.75
CA ARG A 564 31.01 5.32 -45.60
C ARG A 564 30.37 4.38 -46.61
N ARG A 565 31.16 3.52 -47.25
CA ARG A 565 30.66 2.52 -48.21
C ARG A 565 29.73 1.51 -47.53
N GLU A 566 30.07 1.06 -46.32
CA GLU A 566 29.21 0.17 -45.53
C GLU A 566 27.90 0.85 -45.12
N LEU A 567 27.96 2.08 -44.62
CA LEU A 567 26.80 2.87 -44.21
C LEU A 567 25.87 3.14 -45.39
N ALA A 568 26.40 3.52 -46.55
CA ALA A 568 25.60 3.75 -47.76
C ALA A 568 24.83 2.49 -48.20
N ARG A 569 25.38 1.28 -47.97
CA ARG A 569 24.69 0.02 -48.25
C ARG A 569 23.62 -0.31 -47.20
N ARG A 570 23.92 -0.11 -45.92
CA ARG A 570 23.02 -0.48 -44.81
C ARG A 570 21.89 0.54 -44.59
N ARG A 571 22.16 1.82 -44.84
CA ARG A 571 21.27 2.98 -44.61
C ARG A 571 21.27 3.91 -45.84
N PRO A 572 20.72 3.47 -46.98
CA PRO A 572 20.72 4.29 -48.19
C PRO A 572 19.94 5.59 -47.96
N GLY A 573 20.56 6.73 -48.29
CA GLY A 573 19.95 8.06 -48.17
C GLY A 573 20.13 8.76 -46.82
N GLU A 574 20.64 8.09 -45.78
CA GLU A 574 20.98 8.75 -44.51
C GLU A 574 22.34 9.48 -44.62
N ARG A 575 22.40 10.72 -44.14
CA ARG A 575 23.64 11.52 -44.08
C ARG A 575 24.36 11.33 -42.75
N PHE A 576 25.67 11.13 -42.83
CA PHE A 576 26.58 10.97 -41.69
C PHE A 576 27.62 12.09 -41.73
N ASP A 577 27.16 13.30 -41.43
CA ASP A 577 27.99 14.52 -41.40
C ASP A 577 29.01 14.48 -40.25
N PRO A 578 30.13 15.22 -40.34
CA PRO A 578 31.08 15.33 -39.23
C PRO A 578 30.40 15.76 -37.94
N VAL A 579 30.74 15.09 -36.84
CA VAL A 579 30.21 15.41 -35.50
C VAL A 579 31.37 15.79 -34.59
N ASP A 580 31.25 16.91 -33.90
CA ASP A 580 32.21 17.28 -32.86
C ASP A 580 32.06 16.34 -31.66
N VAL A 581 33.17 15.69 -31.33
CA VAL A 581 33.26 14.71 -30.25
C VAL A 581 34.43 15.10 -29.35
N ARG A 582 34.15 15.21 -28.07
CA ARG A 582 35.15 15.39 -27.02
C ARG A 582 35.72 14.05 -26.61
N LEU A 583 37.04 13.95 -26.67
CA LEU A 583 37.84 12.79 -26.29
C LEU A 583 38.49 13.06 -24.94
N VAL A 584 38.40 12.11 -24.02
CA VAL A 584 38.90 12.24 -22.65
C VAL A 584 39.68 11.00 -22.26
N ARG A 585 40.88 11.18 -21.69
CA ARG A 585 41.70 10.11 -21.14
C ARG A 585 41.49 10.00 -19.63
N CYS A 586 40.76 8.99 -19.19
CA CYS A 586 40.49 8.72 -17.78
C CYS A 586 41.57 7.82 -17.18
N ARG A 587 42.25 8.30 -16.13
CA ARG A 587 43.28 7.54 -15.39
C ARG A 587 42.67 6.98 -14.11
N THR A 588 42.03 5.82 -14.17
CA THR A 588 41.45 5.19 -12.97
C THR A 588 41.81 3.70 -12.88
N GLY A 589 42.66 3.34 -11.92
CA GLY A 589 43.00 1.96 -11.55
C GLY A 589 43.80 1.18 -12.61
N GLY A 590 45.12 1.29 -12.57
CA GLY A 590 46.07 0.47 -13.36
C GLY A 590 46.17 0.92 -14.82
N ASP A 591 45.24 0.47 -15.65
CA ASP A 591 45.20 0.79 -17.09
C ASP A 591 44.15 1.87 -17.35
N GLY A 592 44.60 3.06 -17.77
CA GLY A 592 43.71 4.14 -18.19
C GLY A 592 42.83 3.74 -19.38
N PHE A 593 41.68 4.39 -19.55
CA PHE A 593 40.79 4.20 -20.70
C PHE A 593 40.39 5.53 -21.30
N ASN A 594 40.06 5.52 -22.59
CA ASN A 594 39.67 6.72 -23.33
C ASN A 594 38.15 6.70 -23.58
N LEU A 595 37.51 7.85 -23.40
CA LEU A 595 36.09 8.07 -23.65
C LEU A 595 35.91 9.05 -24.81
N ALA A 596 34.79 8.91 -25.52
CA ALA A 596 34.30 9.82 -26.53
C ALA A 596 32.86 10.24 -26.20
N THR A 597 32.59 11.54 -26.21
CA THR A 597 31.27 12.10 -25.86
C THR A 597 30.92 13.33 -26.67
N THR A 598 29.62 13.62 -26.81
CA THR A 598 29.12 14.88 -27.37
C THR A 598 28.90 15.96 -26.30
N LEU A 599 29.24 15.68 -25.03
CA LEU A 599 29.26 16.68 -23.96
C LEU A 599 30.54 17.50 -24.09
N LEU A 600 30.49 18.56 -24.92
CA LEU A 600 31.66 19.32 -25.33
C LEU A 600 32.20 20.28 -24.26
N ASP A 601 31.33 20.76 -23.37
CA ASP A 601 31.68 21.73 -22.33
C ASP A 601 32.38 21.03 -21.15
N ALA A 602 33.65 21.40 -20.92
CA ALA A 602 34.47 20.89 -19.83
C ALA A 602 34.12 21.49 -18.47
N ASP A 603 33.53 22.68 -18.44
CA ASP A 603 33.13 23.36 -17.21
C ASP A 603 31.80 22.78 -16.67
N ASP A 604 30.90 22.35 -17.56
CA ASP A 604 29.68 21.61 -17.17
C ASP A 604 30.03 20.19 -16.68
N VAL A 605 30.82 19.46 -17.46
CA VAL A 605 31.17 18.05 -17.23
C VAL A 605 32.68 17.84 -17.28
N SER A 606 33.29 17.52 -16.14
CA SER A 606 34.74 17.28 -16.07
C SER A 606 35.14 15.88 -16.59
N ALA A 607 36.43 15.69 -16.84
CA ALA A 607 36.99 14.39 -17.18
C ALA A 607 36.79 13.34 -16.08
N ASP A 608 36.87 13.76 -14.82
CA ASP A 608 36.63 12.90 -13.66
C ASP A 608 35.16 12.53 -13.51
N ASP A 609 34.24 13.48 -13.80
CA ASP A 609 32.80 13.22 -13.85
C ASP A 609 32.50 12.11 -14.89
N LEU A 610 33.08 12.18 -16.09
CA LEU A 610 32.94 11.16 -17.14
C LEU A 610 33.56 9.82 -16.75
N GLY A 611 34.73 9.84 -16.10
CA GLY A 611 35.38 8.65 -15.58
C GLY A 611 34.52 7.92 -14.55
N ALA A 612 33.98 8.66 -13.57
CA ALA A 612 33.08 8.13 -12.55
C ALA A 612 31.76 7.62 -13.15
N LEU A 613 31.20 8.35 -14.13
CA LEU A 613 30.01 7.95 -14.87
C LEU A 613 30.21 6.60 -15.57
N TYR A 614 31.33 6.46 -16.28
CA TYR A 614 31.67 5.23 -16.99
C TYR A 614 31.88 4.05 -16.03
N GLN A 615 32.48 4.28 -14.86
CA GLN A 615 32.57 3.24 -13.82
C GLN A 615 31.20 2.82 -13.29
N GLY A 616 30.28 3.77 -13.10
CA GLY A 616 28.90 3.50 -12.67
C GLY A 616 28.14 2.54 -13.60
N ARG A 617 28.52 2.48 -14.89
CA ARG A 617 27.98 1.53 -15.88
C ARG A 617 28.01 0.08 -15.39
N TRP A 618 29.03 -0.33 -14.63
CA TRP A 618 29.18 -1.71 -14.11
C TRP A 618 27.96 -2.21 -13.33
N SER A 619 27.11 -1.32 -12.83
CA SER A 619 25.86 -1.70 -12.19
C SER A 619 24.91 -2.53 -13.07
N ILE A 620 24.99 -2.42 -14.41
CA ILE A 620 24.24 -3.27 -15.34
C ILE A 620 24.76 -4.72 -15.36
N GLU A 621 26.07 -4.93 -15.15
CA GLU A 621 26.63 -6.28 -15.04
C GLU A 621 26.12 -6.97 -13.75
N GLU A 622 25.98 -6.21 -12.67
CA GLU A 622 25.38 -6.70 -11.43
C GLU A 622 23.89 -7.04 -11.62
N LEU A 623 23.13 -6.29 -12.45
CA LEU A 623 21.77 -6.71 -12.86
C LEU A 623 21.77 -8.10 -13.50
N TYR A 624 22.66 -8.35 -14.47
CA TYR A 624 22.75 -9.66 -15.12
C TYR A 624 23.21 -10.76 -14.18
N LYS A 625 24.10 -10.45 -13.24
CA LYS A 625 24.54 -11.38 -12.21
C LYS A 625 23.40 -11.77 -11.27
N VAL A 626 22.59 -10.80 -10.83
CA VAL A 626 21.36 -11.08 -10.05
C VAL A 626 20.41 -11.94 -10.87
N SER A 627 20.19 -11.62 -12.14
CA SER A 627 19.29 -12.35 -13.03
C SER A 627 19.71 -13.82 -13.21
N LYS A 628 21.00 -14.09 -13.42
CA LYS A 628 21.52 -15.44 -13.68
C LYS A 628 21.81 -16.26 -12.41
N GLN A 629 22.26 -15.61 -11.33
CA GLN A 629 22.73 -16.33 -10.13
C GLN A 629 21.70 -16.35 -9.00
N THR A 630 20.90 -15.27 -8.86
CA THR A 630 19.90 -15.17 -7.79
C THR A 630 18.55 -15.69 -8.25
N VAL A 631 18.07 -15.23 -9.41
CA VAL A 631 16.78 -15.65 -9.97
C VAL A 631 16.91 -16.89 -10.83
N ALA A 632 18.05 -17.07 -11.50
CA ALA A 632 18.28 -18.15 -12.49
C ALA A 632 17.27 -18.10 -13.65
N VAL A 633 17.04 -16.90 -14.19
CA VAL A 633 16.07 -16.65 -15.26
C VAL A 633 16.37 -17.45 -16.55
N ASP A 634 17.60 -17.91 -16.75
CA ASP A 634 18.00 -18.75 -17.88
C ASP A 634 17.60 -20.23 -17.73
N GLU A 635 16.91 -20.59 -16.65
CA GLU A 635 16.28 -21.89 -16.44
C GLU A 635 14.78 -21.88 -16.80
N PHE A 636 14.46 -21.44 -18.01
CA PHE A 636 13.08 -21.29 -18.48
C PHE A 636 12.23 -22.57 -18.35
N HIS A 637 10.96 -22.37 -17.95
CA HIS A 637 9.93 -23.41 -17.94
C HIS A 637 9.20 -23.47 -19.30
N GLY A 638 9.02 -22.32 -19.93
CA GLY A 638 8.50 -22.20 -21.29
C GLY A 638 9.36 -22.96 -22.30
N ARG A 639 8.70 -23.62 -23.27
CA ARG A 639 9.38 -24.34 -24.36
C ARG A 639 9.25 -23.64 -25.72
N THR A 640 8.38 -22.63 -25.79
CA THR A 640 8.15 -21.79 -26.97
C THR A 640 8.79 -20.42 -26.76
N GLU A 641 9.05 -19.70 -27.85
CA GLU A 641 9.63 -18.37 -27.80
C GLU A 641 8.76 -17.40 -26.98
N ARG A 642 7.44 -17.40 -27.21
CA ARG A 642 6.48 -16.66 -26.39
C ARG A 642 6.61 -16.98 -24.90
N GLY A 643 6.70 -18.26 -24.55
CA GLY A 643 6.84 -18.67 -23.14
C GLY A 643 8.13 -18.13 -22.52
N VAL A 644 9.25 -18.20 -23.23
CA VAL A 644 10.53 -17.62 -22.81
C VAL A 644 10.40 -16.10 -22.62
N ARG A 645 9.78 -15.38 -23.56
CA ARG A 645 9.57 -13.94 -23.47
C ARG A 645 8.69 -13.55 -22.29
N GLN A 646 7.58 -14.27 -22.04
CA GLN A 646 6.75 -14.06 -20.85
C GLN A 646 7.55 -14.15 -19.55
N GLU A 647 8.38 -15.19 -19.38
CA GLU A 647 9.22 -15.36 -18.19
C GLU A 647 10.31 -14.28 -18.09
N LEU A 648 10.96 -13.94 -19.21
CA LEU A 648 12.00 -12.92 -19.23
C LEU A 648 11.44 -11.52 -18.91
N TYR A 649 10.29 -11.16 -19.47
CA TYR A 649 9.67 -9.86 -19.24
C TYR A 649 9.09 -9.78 -17.82
N ALA A 650 8.45 -10.86 -17.34
CA ALA A 650 8.02 -10.95 -15.95
C ALA A 650 9.18 -10.79 -14.96
N HIS A 651 10.35 -11.35 -15.27
CA HIS A 651 11.58 -11.15 -14.49
C HIS A 651 11.97 -9.67 -14.40
N PHE A 652 11.99 -8.95 -15.52
CA PHE A 652 12.34 -7.52 -15.49
C PHE A 652 11.30 -6.67 -14.76
N ASN A 653 10.00 -7.00 -14.85
CA ASN A 653 8.97 -6.35 -14.04
C ASN A 653 9.22 -6.56 -12.54
N LEU A 654 9.56 -7.79 -12.13
CA LEU A 654 9.92 -8.10 -10.74
C LEU A 654 11.14 -7.31 -10.28
N ILE A 655 12.15 -7.16 -11.13
CA ILE A 655 13.32 -6.32 -10.84
C ILE A 655 12.90 -4.86 -10.69
N ALA A 656 12.09 -4.31 -11.58
CA ALA A 656 11.64 -2.91 -11.51
C ALA A 656 10.79 -2.63 -10.27
N MET A 657 9.81 -3.49 -9.95
CA MET A 657 9.03 -3.39 -8.71
C MET A 657 9.92 -3.49 -7.46
N THR A 658 10.91 -4.39 -7.47
CA THR A 658 11.87 -4.51 -6.37
C THR A 658 12.73 -3.25 -6.24
N ARG A 659 13.11 -2.64 -7.37
CA ARG A 659 13.91 -1.41 -7.39
C ARG A 659 13.14 -0.20 -6.88
N LEU A 660 11.85 -0.09 -7.21
CA LEU A 660 10.96 0.91 -6.63
C LEU A 660 10.96 0.80 -5.09
N LEU A 661 10.74 -0.41 -4.56
CA LEU A 661 10.76 -0.67 -3.13
C LEU A 661 12.13 -0.35 -2.51
N SER A 662 13.22 -0.85 -3.09
CA SER A 662 14.56 -0.64 -2.55
C SER A 662 15.02 0.81 -2.66
N GLY A 663 14.60 1.54 -3.70
CA GLY A 663 14.92 2.96 -3.89
C GLY A 663 14.28 3.82 -2.81
N HIS A 664 13.02 3.56 -2.47
CA HIS A 664 12.38 4.19 -1.31
C HIS A 664 13.12 3.87 -0.01
N GLY A 665 13.49 2.60 0.20
CA GLY A 665 14.26 2.20 1.38
C GLY A 665 15.66 2.84 1.45
N ASP A 666 16.37 2.95 0.33
CA ASP A 666 17.66 3.63 0.24
C ASP A 666 17.55 5.13 0.53
N GLY A 667 16.44 5.77 0.13
CA GLY A 667 16.12 7.16 0.49
C GLY A 667 15.97 7.34 2.00
N LEU A 668 15.14 6.51 2.64
CA LEU A 668 14.98 6.54 4.10
C LEU A 668 16.29 6.28 4.86
N LEU A 669 17.14 5.38 4.37
CA LEU A 669 18.46 5.13 4.96
C LEU A 669 19.42 6.32 4.79
N ALA A 670 19.28 7.09 3.71
CA ALA A 670 20.06 8.30 3.51
C ALA A 670 19.61 9.41 4.47
N ASP A 671 18.31 9.55 4.70
CA ASP A 671 17.73 10.56 5.61
C ASP A 671 18.04 10.27 7.09
N MET A 672 18.14 9.00 7.47
CA MET A 672 18.48 8.57 8.83
C MET A 672 19.99 8.58 9.13
N ARG A 673 20.84 8.88 8.15
CA ARG A 673 22.30 8.78 8.30
C ARG A 673 22.86 9.97 9.07
N GLU A 674 23.64 9.71 10.11
CA GLU A 674 24.41 10.73 10.82
C GLU A 674 25.78 11.00 10.17
N ASP A 675 26.35 12.18 10.40
CA ASP A 675 27.65 12.56 9.88
C ASP A 675 28.76 11.64 10.42
N GLY A 676 29.55 11.06 9.50
CA GLY A 676 30.60 10.10 9.82
C GLY A 676 30.19 8.62 9.73
N GLU A 677 28.90 8.30 9.57
CA GLU A 677 28.46 6.93 9.36
C GLU A 677 28.73 6.41 7.93
N GLU A 678 29.15 5.14 7.84
CA GLU A 678 29.33 4.45 6.56
C GLU A 678 27.99 4.37 5.79
N ARG A 679 28.00 4.73 4.51
CA ARG A 679 26.79 4.68 3.67
C ARG A 679 26.26 3.25 3.56
N GLN A 680 25.00 3.05 3.93
CA GLN A 680 24.31 1.77 3.84
C GLN A 680 23.30 1.78 2.70
N THR A 681 23.01 0.60 2.16
CA THR A 681 21.97 0.39 1.15
C THR A 681 21.17 -0.86 1.49
N VAL A 682 19.93 -0.94 1.01
CA VAL A 682 19.09 -2.12 1.13
C VAL A 682 19.76 -3.31 0.43
N ASN A 683 19.72 -4.48 1.07
CA ASN A 683 20.18 -5.70 0.43
C ASN A 683 19.19 -6.12 -0.69
N PHE A 684 19.58 -5.91 -1.94
CA PHE A 684 18.70 -6.15 -3.09
C PHE A 684 18.23 -7.61 -3.21
N ARG A 685 19.07 -8.59 -2.85
CA ARG A 685 18.69 -10.01 -2.87
C ARG A 685 17.58 -10.31 -1.86
N ASN A 686 17.66 -9.74 -0.66
CA ASN A 686 16.58 -9.80 0.33
C ASN A 686 15.32 -9.10 -0.18
N ALA A 687 15.46 -7.93 -0.83
CA ALA A 687 14.32 -7.20 -1.38
C ALA A 687 13.54 -8.02 -2.42
N ILE A 688 14.23 -8.72 -3.33
CA ILE A 688 13.58 -9.65 -4.29
C ILE A 688 12.78 -10.73 -3.54
N ALA A 689 13.37 -11.33 -2.50
CA ALA A 689 12.69 -12.35 -1.71
C ALA A 689 11.45 -11.79 -0.99
N VAL A 690 11.52 -10.55 -0.48
CA VAL A 690 10.40 -9.85 0.16
C VAL A 690 9.28 -9.56 -0.84
N VAL A 691 9.58 -9.01 -2.01
CA VAL A 691 8.58 -8.80 -3.08
C VAL A 691 7.95 -10.12 -3.49
N GLY A 692 8.77 -11.13 -3.75
CA GLY A 692 8.32 -12.48 -4.13
C GLY A 692 7.41 -13.16 -3.12
N ALA A 693 7.64 -12.94 -1.82
CA ALA A 693 6.82 -13.51 -0.75
C ALA A 693 5.44 -12.86 -0.61
N ASN A 694 5.23 -11.66 -1.16
CA ASN A 694 4.01 -10.86 -0.99
C ASN A 694 3.26 -10.63 -2.32
N LEU A 695 3.59 -11.37 -3.39
CA LEU A 695 3.00 -11.16 -4.72
C LEU A 695 1.46 -11.33 -4.74
N GLU A 696 0.93 -12.39 -4.13
CA GLU A 696 -0.52 -12.62 -4.05
C GLU A 696 -1.22 -11.49 -3.31
N GLU A 697 -0.66 -11.10 -2.15
CA GLU A 697 -1.25 -10.04 -1.32
C GLU A 697 -1.21 -8.70 -2.02
N THR A 698 -0.12 -8.38 -2.72
CA THR A 698 0.02 -7.11 -3.42
C THR A 698 -0.77 -7.04 -4.73
N LEU A 699 -0.96 -8.15 -5.45
CA LEU A 699 -1.67 -8.16 -6.74
C LEU A 699 -3.16 -8.49 -6.65
N LEU A 700 -3.60 -9.29 -5.66
CA LEU A 700 -4.97 -9.82 -5.62
C LEU A 700 -5.78 -9.41 -4.38
N ALA A 701 -5.15 -8.86 -3.33
CA ALA A 701 -5.89 -8.47 -2.13
C ALA A 701 -6.60 -7.13 -2.31
N GLN A 702 -7.44 -6.78 -1.32
CA GLN A 702 -8.10 -5.48 -1.26
C GLN A 702 -7.09 -4.36 -0.97
N VAL A 703 -7.39 -3.13 -1.40
CA VAL A 703 -6.52 -1.93 -1.27
C VAL A 703 -5.88 -1.81 0.12
N ASP A 704 -6.67 -1.92 1.19
CA ASP A 704 -6.20 -1.87 2.57
C ASP A 704 -5.15 -2.96 2.90
N ALA A 705 -5.30 -4.15 2.35
CA ALA A 705 -4.36 -5.25 2.55
C ALA A 705 -3.08 -5.04 1.73
N VAL A 706 -3.21 -4.59 0.48
CA VAL A 706 -2.08 -4.21 -0.38
C VAL A 706 -1.24 -3.13 0.30
N ALA A 707 -1.87 -2.05 0.75
CA ALA A 707 -1.17 -0.95 1.40
C ALA A 707 -0.41 -1.40 2.66
N ARG A 708 -1.04 -2.22 3.53
CA ARG A 708 -0.33 -2.82 4.66
C ARG A 708 0.80 -3.75 4.23
N ALA A 709 0.63 -4.51 3.15
CA ALA A 709 1.68 -5.40 2.63
C ALA A 709 2.89 -4.59 2.17
N VAL A 710 2.67 -3.50 1.42
CA VAL A 710 3.73 -2.60 0.94
C VAL A 710 4.47 -1.96 2.11
N THR A 711 3.77 -1.44 3.12
CA THR A 711 4.41 -0.90 4.34
C THR A 711 5.26 -1.96 5.05
N ARG A 712 4.71 -3.18 5.25
CA ARG A 712 5.47 -4.29 5.86
C ARG A 712 6.68 -4.69 5.02
N MET A 713 6.57 -4.66 3.70
CA MET A 713 7.66 -4.95 2.78
C MET A 713 8.78 -3.91 2.92
N ALA A 714 8.44 -2.61 2.92
CA ALA A 714 9.37 -1.50 3.17
C ALA A 714 10.10 -1.67 4.52
N GLU A 715 9.36 -1.90 5.60
CA GLU A 715 9.96 -2.14 6.93
C GLU A 715 10.91 -3.35 6.94
N ARG A 716 10.55 -4.43 6.25
CA ARG A 716 11.32 -5.67 6.24
C ARG A 716 12.61 -5.55 5.43
N ILE A 717 12.62 -4.79 4.34
CA ILE A 717 13.85 -4.57 3.57
C ILE A 717 14.84 -3.66 4.32
N LEU A 718 14.35 -2.70 5.10
CA LEU A 718 15.19 -1.80 5.91
C LEU A 718 15.94 -2.54 7.02
N LYS A 719 15.47 -3.71 7.44
CA LYS A 719 16.14 -4.54 8.46
C LYS A 719 17.37 -5.29 7.93
N VAL A 720 17.50 -5.46 6.61
CA VAL A 720 18.60 -6.22 5.99
C VAL A 720 19.39 -5.30 5.07
N ARG A 721 20.49 -4.77 5.60
CA ARG A 721 21.30 -3.73 4.95
C ARG A 721 22.64 -4.28 4.46
N SER A 722 23.26 -3.57 3.54
CA SER A 722 24.59 -3.85 3.02
C SER A 722 25.40 -2.56 2.98
N ARG A 723 26.63 -2.62 3.48
CA ARG A 723 27.54 -1.47 3.51
C ARG A 723 28.05 -1.18 2.11
N LEU A 724 27.93 0.08 1.68
CA LEU A 724 28.54 0.55 0.44
C LEU A 724 30.03 0.78 0.70
N ARG A 725 30.89 0.14 -0.09
CA ARG A 725 32.35 0.30 -0.01
C ARG A 725 32.86 0.88 -1.32
N PRO A 726 32.98 2.22 -1.45
CA PRO A 726 33.49 2.87 -2.65
C PRO A 726 34.92 2.39 -2.99
N GLY A 727 35.26 2.33 -4.27
CA GLY A 727 36.64 2.03 -4.72
C GLY A 727 37.10 0.57 -4.57
N ARG A 728 36.24 -0.37 -4.16
CA ARG A 728 36.62 -1.78 -4.02
C ARG A 728 36.71 -2.47 -5.39
N THR A 729 37.93 -2.58 -5.91
CA THR A 729 38.24 -3.37 -7.12
C THR A 729 38.70 -4.78 -6.73
N TYR A 730 38.04 -5.80 -7.27
CA TYR A 730 38.56 -7.18 -7.21
C TYR A 730 39.28 -7.49 -8.53
N PRO A 731 40.48 -8.10 -8.49
CA PRO A 731 41.13 -8.57 -9.70
C PRO A 731 40.20 -9.54 -10.43
N ARG A 732 39.98 -9.32 -11.72
CA ARG A 732 39.10 -10.15 -12.56
C ARG A 732 39.74 -11.53 -12.74
N LYS A 733 39.54 -12.43 -11.77
CA LYS A 733 39.87 -13.84 -11.92
C LYS A 733 38.80 -14.48 -12.79
N SER A 734 39.10 -14.66 -14.09
CA SER A 734 38.26 -15.44 -15.00
C SER A 734 38.32 -16.91 -14.58
N MET A 735 37.49 -17.29 -13.62
CA MET A 735 37.30 -18.71 -13.31
C MET A 735 36.58 -19.36 -14.49
N LYS A 736 37.00 -20.56 -14.91
CA LYS A 736 36.19 -21.37 -15.83
C LYS A 736 34.78 -21.44 -15.24
N PRO A 737 33.71 -21.19 -16.02
CA PRO A 737 32.36 -21.33 -15.52
C PRO A 737 32.25 -22.73 -14.90
N VAL A 738 31.94 -22.81 -13.61
CA VAL A 738 31.48 -24.07 -13.03
C VAL A 738 30.19 -24.33 -13.79
N SER A 739 30.26 -25.18 -14.82
CA SER A 739 29.11 -25.47 -15.63
C SER A 739 28.04 -25.98 -14.66
N LYS A 740 26.79 -25.56 -14.86
CA LYS A 740 25.63 -26.06 -14.09
C LYS A 740 25.57 -27.59 -14.00
N TRP A 741 26.31 -28.29 -14.86
CA TRP A 741 26.42 -29.74 -14.96
C TRP A 741 27.59 -30.36 -14.16
N ASN A 742 28.49 -29.56 -13.60
CA ASN A 742 29.67 -30.03 -12.84
C ASN A 742 29.56 -29.89 -11.31
N ARG A 743 28.38 -29.57 -10.76
CA ARG A 743 28.17 -29.39 -9.31
C ARG A 743 28.53 -30.62 -8.44
N ARG A 744 28.73 -31.81 -9.02
CA ARG A 744 29.07 -33.04 -8.28
C ARG A 744 30.57 -33.24 -7.97
N ARG A 745 31.49 -32.38 -8.41
CA ARG A 745 32.94 -32.55 -8.15
C ARG A 745 33.53 -31.67 -7.04
N ALA A 746 32.73 -30.81 -6.39
CA ALA A 746 33.24 -29.86 -5.40
C ALA A 746 33.19 -30.34 -3.94
N THR A 747 33.03 -31.64 -3.69
CA THR A 747 32.97 -32.22 -2.33
C THR A 747 34.03 -33.29 -2.07
N THR A 748 35.15 -33.27 -2.78
CA THR A 748 36.32 -34.08 -2.39
C THR A 748 37.60 -33.40 -2.86
N THR A 749 38.10 -32.46 -2.07
CA THR A 749 39.54 -32.28 -1.78
C THR A 749 39.69 -31.29 -0.64
#